data_AF-A0AAU9U6S0-F1
#
_entry.id   AF-A0AAU9U6S0-F1
#
_cell.length_a   1.000
_cell.length_b   1.000
_cell.length_c   1.000
_cell.angle_alpha   90.00
_cell.angle_beta   90.00
_cell.angle_gamma   90.00
#
_symmetry.space_group_name_H-M   'P 1'
#
loop_
_entity.id
_entity.type
_entity.pdbx_description
1 polymer ?
#
loop_
_entity_poly.entity_id
_entity_poly.type
_entity_poly.pdbx_seq_one_letter_code
_entity_poly.pdbx_strand_id
1 'polypeptide(L)'
;MFCSLLFLSLCVFYSDQRSTPEDDSYIAAVVEYQVSANSAVNLENYVRLIQDAGEQGADIVVFPEMTLTRGNSVTIPMNSTVREFPVPALHPELYDEVLVSISAAARQNEIYVVINIQEIVNCITNPNDEYCPQLNLYYFNTNVVFDRNGTIIDRYRKINLFGEFTRTPALRPDLGIFETDFGVTFGHFICFDLMFQVPAVQVVQRHNITDVVFTTMWFSEMPYLTAVEIQQAYAQTMNVNFLAAGANNVLVGSAGSGIYSGSAGALISIMPGQPTTRVLVSKVPKVPGQLMPQDTYPGPIYDDPAAMDNLVLITDPSLPSHVTRLLRNGSQEFTLIDKDVVCHFRVNLAQREGEMGPFYRAFIHDGINVYSKRQVGTISCAIIACKTEDIKSCPYKFNKDEETLVIEELEIKMTSYNKHYNTTLKCDDIVYYPISFRNNKFPLSPKNFSYEIANTPRDRSDSSEKTKDITKQVYREHITYSIVLPINNKVTSGYLLFWFQNYRYRAAAFSGVRSFSGMATGGNRVCSVIACTGESIDTCGRRFENYISNTTGIFEELRIIATLPTPRKDNELDADRSAYFPVTLNTEIMPLRSDDYTFQQLSILNIVSIYDFLLTNTNVELYTFAIWGREYTTDAQLASPPSNQHDSAETTTTTTTTPTPTTAQPGSSTTHRINFILFIGSIIIYLR
;
A
#
# COMPACT_ATOMS: atom_id res chain seq x y z
N MET A 1 16.16 7.66 80.76
CA MET A 1 16.16 6.77 79.60
C MET A 1 14.95 7.11 78.73
N PHE A 2 15.13 7.99 77.76
CA PHE A 2 14.19 8.16 76.64
C PHE A 2 15.00 7.86 75.39
N CYS A 3 14.69 6.75 74.73
CA CYS A 3 15.40 6.27 73.55
C CYS A 3 14.59 6.69 72.33
N SER A 4 15.13 7.61 71.55
CA SER A 4 14.60 8.03 70.25
C SER A 4 14.77 6.91 69.23
N LEU A 5 13.69 6.46 68.62
CA LEU A 5 13.70 5.58 67.44
C LEU A 5 13.46 6.46 66.19
N LEU A 6 14.51 6.63 65.40
CA LEU A 6 14.43 7.13 64.03
C LEU A 6 13.70 6.10 63.16
N PHE A 7 12.58 6.49 62.56
CA PHE A 7 12.02 5.79 61.40
C PHE A 7 12.78 6.27 60.15
N LEU A 8 13.66 5.41 59.62
CA LEU A 8 14.19 5.57 58.26
C LEU A 8 13.08 5.16 57.29
N SER A 9 12.41 6.14 56.68
CA SER A 9 11.57 5.93 55.51
C SER A 9 12.50 5.62 54.33
N LEU A 10 12.56 4.35 53.93
CA LEU A 10 13.14 3.93 52.65
C LEU A 10 12.27 4.52 51.54
N CYS A 11 12.65 5.71 51.06
CA CYS A 11 12.22 6.19 49.76
C CYS A 11 12.82 5.22 48.72
N VAL A 12 12.02 4.30 48.21
CA VAL A 12 12.31 3.60 46.97
C VAL A 12 12.27 4.66 45.88
N PHE A 13 13.44 5.27 45.62
CA PHE A 13 13.66 5.93 44.36
C PHE A 13 13.51 4.85 43.30
N TYR A 14 12.44 4.90 42.51
CA TYR A 14 12.43 4.25 41.21
C TYR A 14 13.59 4.90 40.44
N SER A 15 14.75 4.26 40.48
CA SER A 15 15.81 4.55 39.53
C SER A 15 15.28 4.07 38.19
N ASP A 16 15.10 4.95 37.21
CA ASP A 16 14.90 4.58 35.81
C ASP A 16 16.19 3.88 35.35
N GLN A 17 16.29 2.59 35.68
CA GLN A 17 17.46 1.80 35.33
C GLN A 17 17.38 1.53 33.83
N ARG A 18 18.32 2.12 33.09
CA ARG A 18 18.54 1.84 31.67
C ARG A 18 18.83 0.35 31.48
N SER A 19 18.36 -0.18 30.35
CA SER A 19 18.56 -1.59 30.04
C SER A 19 20.05 -1.90 29.90
N THR A 20 20.44 -3.09 30.35
CA THR A 20 21.79 -3.64 30.35
C THR A 20 21.86 -4.86 29.45
N PRO A 21 23.04 -5.36 29.04
CA PRO A 21 23.16 -6.58 28.26
C PRO A 21 22.48 -7.80 28.90
N GLU A 22 22.48 -7.88 30.23
CA GLU A 22 21.94 -9.00 31.01
C GLU A 22 20.40 -8.99 31.12
N ASP A 23 19.76 -7.84 30.86
CA ASP A 23 18.30 -7.75 30.89
C ASP A 23 17.67 -8.58 29.77
N ASP A 24 16.47 -9.10 30.01
CA ASP A 24 15.70 -9.91 29.06
C ASP A 24 15.00 -9.07 27.97
N SER A 25 14.97 -7.76 28.14
CA SER A 25 14.19 -6.80 27.37
C SER A 25 14.82 -5.41 27.38
N TYR A 26 14.31 -4.54 26.53
CA TYR A 26 14.65 -3.11 26.48
C TYR A 26 13.39 -2.28 26.21
N ILE A 27 13.44 -0.97 26.43
CA ILE A 27 12.31 -0.08 26.13
C ILE A 27 12.55 0.64 24.81
N ALA A 28 11.63 0.50 23.85
CA ALA A 28 11.72 1.16 22.55
C ALA A 28 10.61 2.19 22.37
N ALA A 29 10.95 3.27 21.66
CA ALA A 29 10.00 4.27 21.20
C ALA A 29 10.05 4.39 19.67
N VAL A 30 8.88 4.49 19.03
CA VAL A 30 8.75 4.89 17.62
C VAL A 30 7.82 6.08 17.53
N VAL A 31 8.10 6.98 16.59
CA VAL A 31 7.33 8.21 16.42
C VAL A 31 6.55 8.14 15.12
N GLU A 32 5.22 8.20 15.22
CA GLU A 32 4.37 8.62 14.10
C GLU A 32 4.45 10.16 14.03
N TYR A 33 4.88 10.73 12.90
CA TYR A 33 5.17 12.17 12.85
C TYR A 33 4.40 12.90 11.75
N GLN A 34 3.56 13.86 12.13
CA GLN A 34 2.85 14.72 11.20
C GLN A 34 3.84 15.55 10.38
N VAL A 35 3.79 15.32 9.08
CA VAL A 35 4.71 15.94 8.13
C VAL A 35 4.47 17.46 8.06
N SER A 36 5.53 18.23 8.30
CA SER A 36 5.56 19.69 8.11
C SER A 36 6.66 20.09 7.12
N ALA A 37 6.46 21.22 6.43
CA ALA A 37 7.45 21.76 5.49
C ALA A 37 8.57 22.55 6.17
N ASN A 38 8.40 22.96 7.43
CA ASN A 38 9.36 23.80 8.13
C ASN A 38 10.36 22.95 8.93
N SER A 39 11.58 22.81 8.40
CA SER A 39 12.64 22.00 9.02
C SER A 39 13.05 22.50 10.42
N ALA A 40 12.98 23.80 10.71
CA ALA A 40 13.33 24.33 12.02
C ALA A 40 12.29 23.92 13.09
N VAL A 41 11.00 24.01 12.74
CA VAL A 41 9.90 23.51 13.60
C VAL A 41 9.99 22.00 13.78
N ASN A 42 10.37 21.27 12.71
CA ASN A 42 10.57 19.84 12.82
C ASN A 42 11.71 19.49 13.79
N LEU A 43 12.82 20.22 13.74
CA LEU A 43 13.94 20.01 14.65
C LEU A 43 13.54 20.27 16.11
N GLU A 44 12.85 21.38 16.39
CA GLU A 44 12.34 21.68 17.73
C GLU A 44 11.40 20.58 18.24
N ASN A 45 10.47 20.11 17.39
CA ASN A 45 9.58 19.01 17.73
C ASN A 45 10.34 17.71 18.00
N TYR A 46 11.34 17.37 17.19
CA TYR A 46 12.14 16.17 17.38
C TYR A 46 12.88 16.19 18.71
N VAL A 47 13.51 17.32 19.07
CA VAL A 47 14.19 17.47 20.36
C VAL A 47 13.20 17.25 21.52
N ARG A 48 11.99 17.84 21.44
CA ARG A 48 10.95 17.62 22.45
C ARG A 48 10.50 16.15 22.51
N LEU A 49 10.30 15.50 21.37
CA LEU A 49 9.86 14.10 21.32
C LEU A 49 10.94 13.12 21.80
N ILE A 50 12.22 13.44 21.62
CA ILE A 50 13.35 12.69 22.23
C ILE A 50 13.28 12.79 23.75
N GLN A 51 13.02 13.99 24.28
CA GLN A 51 12.81 14.17 25.72
C GLN A 51 11.58 13.38 26.21
N ASP A 52 10.44 13.50 25.53
CA ASP A 52 9.21 12.77 25.88
C ASP A 52 9.44 11.24 25.90
N ALA A 53 10.25 10.70 24.99
CA ALA A 53 10.62 9.28 24.98
C ALA A 53 11.61 8.93 26.11
N GLY A 54 12.58 9.79 26.37
CA GLY A 54 13.55 9.65 27.46
C GLY A 54 12.88 9.62 28.84
N GLU A 55 11.91 10.50 29.09
CA GLU A 55 11.09 10.56 30.31
C GLU A 55 10.21 9.31 30.50
N GLN A 56 9.88 8.60 29.43
CA GLN A 56 9.18 7.31 29.46
C GLN A 56 10.14 6.12 29.57
N GLY A 57 11.43 6.36 29.83
CA GLY A 57 12.44 5.33 30.06
C GLY A 57 12.93 4.63 28.79
N ALA A 58 12.62 5.13 27.58
CA ALA A 58 13.05 4.50 26.34
C ALA A 58 14.57 4.46 26.21
N ASP A 59 15.11 3.30 25.81
CA ASP A 59 16.53 3.11 25.48
C ASP A 59 16.84 3.56 24.05
N ILE A 60 15.86 3.50 23.16
CA ILE A 60 15.97 3.94 21.76
C ILE A 60 14.68 4.64 21.30
N VAL A 61 14.81 5.70 20.51
CA VAL A 61 13.71 6.36 19.79
C VAL A 61 13.98 6.45 18.29
N VAL A 62 13.01 6.04 17.49
CA VAL A 62 13.09 6.03 16.02
C VAL A 62 12.14 7.04 15.41
N PHE A 63 12.65 7.83 14.46
CA PHE A 63 11.88 8.84 13.73
C PHE A 63 11.66 8.49 12.25
N PRO A 64 10.61 9.03 11.61
CA PRO A 64 10.25 8.67 10.24
C PRO A 64 11.16 9.22 9.14
N GLU A 65 11.08 8.55 7.99
CA GLU A 65 11.74 8.94 6.75
C GLU A 65 11.33 10.35 6.27
N MET A 66 12.33 11.15 5.90
CA MET A 66 12.18 12.40 5.16
C MET A 66 11.22 13.42 5.79
N THR A 67 11.09 13.42 7.11
CA THR A 67 10.24 14.38 7.83
C THR A 67 11.02 15.49 8.54
N LEU A 68 12.29 15.27 8.91
CA LEU A 68 13.10 16.27 9.61
C LEU A 68 13.55 17.43 8.69
N THR A 69 14.32 17.13 7.65
CA THR A 69 15.00 18.14 6.80
C THR A 69 14.26 18.42 5.49
N ARG A 70 12.98 18.78 5.58
CA ARG A 70 12.13 19.05 4.41
C ARG A 70 12.61 20.31 3.67
N GLY A 71 13.26 20.11 2.53
CA GLY A 71 13.79 21.19 1.68
C GLY A 71 15.20 21.67 2.04
N ASN A 72 15.77 21.15 3.13
CA ASN A 72 17.15 21.41 3.54
C ASN A 72 17.99 20.14 3.32
N SER A 73 19.29 20.31 3.10
CA SER A 73 20.22 19.19 2.98
C SER A 73 21.32 19.30 4.02
N VAL A 74 21.68 18.18 4.63
CA VAL A 74 22.66 18.11 5.71
C VAL A 74 23.92 17.42 5.19
N THR A 75 25.08 17.98 5.47
CA THR A 75 26.35 17.29 5.22
C THR A 75 26.70 16.46 6.45
N ILE A 76 26.88 15.16 6.29
CA ILE A 76 27.35 14.27 7.37
C ILE A 76 28.83 14.00 7.12
N PRO A 77 29.75 14.57 7.90
CA PRO A 77 31.19 14.41 7.67
C PRO A 77 31.68 13.06 8.22
N MET A 78 31.26 11.95 7.60
CA MET A 78 31.68 10.57 7.97
C MET A 78 33.16 10.26 7.68
N ASN A 79 33.99 11.29 7.52
CA ASN A 79 35.43 11.23 7.29
C ASN A 79 36.20 11.27 8.63
N SER A 80 37.43 11.79 8.61
CA SER A 80 38.22 12.06 9.82
C SER A 80 37.46 12.81 10.92
N THR A 81 36.51 13.68 10.59
CA THR A 81 35.79 14.49 11.57
C THR A 81 34.95 13.64 12.52
N VAL A 82 34.09 12.72 12.04
CA VAL A 82 33.35 11.81 12.95
C VAL A 82 34.29 10.85 13.68
N ARG A 83 35.43 10.48 13.09
CA ARG A 83 36.42 9.63 13.78
C ARG A 83 37.15 10.35 14.92
N GLU A 84 37.45 11.63 14.77
CA GLU A 84 38.20 12.44 15.74
C GLU A 84 37.28 13.16 16.74
N PHE A 85 36.12 13.63 16.28
CA PHE A 85 35.13 14.40 17.01
C PHE A 85 33.74 13.76 16.95
N PRO A 86 33.58 12.50 17.40
CA PRO A 86 32.37 11.69 17.16
C PRO A 86 31.06 12.24 17.72
N VAL A 87 31.10 13.20 18.64
CA VAL A 87 29.93 13.76 19.34
C VAL A 87 29.66 15.18 18.84
N PRO A 88 28.72 15.39 17.89
CA PRO A 88 28.41 16.71 17.34
C PRO A 88 28.09 17.78 18.39
N ALA A 89 27.39 17.41 19.48
CA ALA A 89 27.02 18.35 20.55
C ALA A 89 28.23 19.00 21.24
N LEU A 90 29.40 18.37 21.22
CA LEU A 90 30.63 18.90 21.83
C LEU A 90 31.47 19.74 20.86
N HIS A 91 31.16 19.67 19.56
CA HIS A 91 31.89 20.33 18.48
C HIS A 91 30.93 21.02 17.48
N PRO A 92 30.04 21.91 17.95
CA PRO A 92 28.99 22.50 17.12
C PRO A 92 29.51 23.27 15.90
N GLU A 93 30.77 23.73 15.93
CA GLU A 93 31.45 24.41 14.82
C GLU A 93 31.80 23.49 13.64
N LEU A 94 31.82 22.17 13.84
CA LEU A 94 32.20 21.17 12.83
C LEU A 94 30.99 20.49 12.17
N TYR A 95 29.79 20.66 12.71
CA TYR A 95 28.59 19.92 12.33
C TYR A 95 27.42 20.84 11.99
N ASP A 96 26.49 20.31 11.20
CA ASP A 96 25.21 20.97 10.93
C ASP A 96 24.36 21.05 12.21
N GLU A 97 23.62 22.15 12.39
CA GLU A 97 22.76 22.41 13.56
C GLU A 97 21.79 21.25 13.85
N VAL A 98 21.30 20.56 12.81
CA VAL A 98 20.44 19.39 12.95
C VAL A 98 21.16 18.27 13.70
N LEU A 99 22.40 17.95 13.32
CA LEU A 99 23.19 16.89 13.96
C LEU A 99 23.59 17.28 15.38
N VAL A 100 23.95 18.55 15.60
CA VAL A 100 24.30 19.10 16.92
C VAL A 100 23.12 18.99 17.89
N SER A 101 21.94 19.42 17.46
CA SER A 101 20.73 19.45 18.31
C SER A 101 20.25 18.05 18.66
N ILE A 102 20.27 17.13 17.69
CA ILE A 102 19.89 15.72 17.93
C ILE A 102 20.92 15.01 18.83
N SER A 103 22.23 15.22 18.58
CA SER A 103 23.30 14.72 19.45
C SER A 103 23.15 15.22 20.89
N ALA A 104 22.82 16.50 21.07
CA ALA A 104 22.61 17.09 22.39
C ALA A 104 21.37 16.50 23.09
N ALA A 105 20.28 16.32 22.36
CA ALA A 105 19.05 15.73 22.89
C ALA A 105 19.24 14.25 23.27
N ALA A 106 19.95 13.46 22.44
CA ALA A 106 20.31 12.08 22.76
C ALA A 106 21.12 12.00 24.05
N ARG A 107 22.15 12.85 24.18
CA ARG A 107 23.03 12.91 25.36
C ARG A 107 22.32 13.36 26.63
N GLN A 108 21.46 14.38 26.56
CA GLN A 108 20.73 14.89 27.72
C GLN A 108 19.73 13.88 28.29
N ASN A 109 19.23 12.98 27.43
CA ASN A 109 18.25 11.97 27.81
C ASN A 109 18.85 10.56 27.89
N GLU A 110 20.15 10.39 27.65
CA GLU A 110 20.85 9.10 27.67
C GLU A 110 20.14 8.01 26.83
N ILE A 111 19.73 8.37 25.61
CA ILE A 111 18.88 7.56 24.73
C ILE A 111 19.52 7.43 23.33
N TYR A 112 19.40 6.25 22.72
CA TYR A 112 19.74 6.07 21.31
C TYR A 112 18.70 6.76 20.41
N VAL A 113 19.14 7.48 19.38
CA VAL A 113 18.24 8.19 18.48
C VAL A 113 18.53 7.80 17.04
N VAL A 114 17.49 7.36 16.31
CA VAL A 114 17.57 7.12 14.87
C VAL A 114 16.71 8.15 14.14
N ILE A 115 17.35 8.97 13.31
CA ILE A 115 16.69 9.97 12.46
C ILE A 115 16.91 9.64 11.00
N ASN A 116 16.06 10.23 10.14
CA ASN A 116 16.27 10.22 8.70
C ASN A 116 16.32 11.65 8.14
N ILE A 117 17.29 11.89 7.26
CA ILE A 117 17.57 13.20 6.68
C ILE A 117 17.86 13.10 5.18
N GLN A 118 17.75 14.26 4.52
CA GLN A 118 18.33 14.45 3.19
C GLN A 118 19.82 14.79 3.34
N GLU A 119 20.68 13.83 3.03
CA GLU A 119 22.13 14.03 3.04
C GLU A 119 22.58 14.65 1.70
N ILE A 120 23.56 15.56 1.75
CA ILE A 120 24.27 16.05 0.57
C ILE A 120 25.76 15.72 0.66
N VAL A 121 26.32 15.22 -0.44
CA VAL A 121 27.75 15.00 -0.61
C VAL A 121 28.24 15.79 -1.81
N ASN A 122 29.18 16.70 -1.57
CA ASN A 122 29.81 17.48 -2.62
C ASN A 122 31.07 16.78 -3.15
N CYS A 123 30.92 16.02 -4.23
CA CYS A 123 32.05 15.35 -4.89
C CYS A 123 32.85 16.27 -5.81
N ILE A 124 32.44 17.52 -6.02
CA ILE A 124 33.18 18.49 -6.86
C ILE A 124 34.48 18.90 -6.17
N THR A 125 34.44 19.10 -4.85
CA THR A 125 35.61 19.45 -4.03
C THR A 125 36.39 18.23 -3.58
N ASN A 126 35.91 17.02 -3.90
CA ASN A 126 36.44 15.71 -3.55
C ASN A 126 36.94 15.61 -2.09
N PRO A 127 36.03 15.61 -1.09
CA PRO A 127 36.43 15.31 0.28
C PRO A 127 37.03 13.90 0.31
N ASN A 128 38.29 13.79 0.73
CA ASN A 128 39.21 12.67 0.49
C ASN A 128 38.77 11.27 0.98
N ASP A 129 37.56 11.08 1.52
CA ASP A 129 37.09 9.82 2.13
C ASP A 129 35.70 9.35 1.67
N GLU A 130 34.99 10.10 0.81
CA GLU A 130 33.71 9.64 0.25
C GLU A 130 33.88 9.03 -1.15
N TYR A 131 33.09 7.99 -1.46
CA TYR A 131 33.11 7.42 -2.81
C TYR A 131 32.39 8.32 -3.79
N CYS A 132 33.17 9.00 -4.63
CA CYS A 132 32.72 9.94 -5.64
C CYS A 132 32.99 9.38 -7.04
N PRO A 133 32.07 8.61 -7.65
CA PRO A 133 32.30 8.05 -8.98
C PRO A 133 32.33 9.12 -10.08
N GLN A 134 31.69 10.27 -9.84
CA GLN A 134 31.70 11.43 -10.75
C GLN A 134 31.79 12.74 -9.93
N LEU A 135 32.29 13.80 -10.57
CA LEU A 135 32.34 15.15 -10.01
C LEU A 135 30.94 15.79 -10.03
N ASN A 136 30.11 15.48 -9.04
CA ASN A 136 28.73 15.94 -8.94
C ASN A 136 28.32 16.26 -7.48
N LEU A 137 27.15 16.84 -7.29
CA LEU A 137 26.46 16.86 -6.01
C LEU A 137 25.56 15.62 -5.93
N TYR A 138 25.75 14.81 -4.90
CA TYR A 138 24.88 13.67 -4.62
C TYR A 138 23.96 13.98 -3.45
N TYR A 139 22.69 13.61 -3.59
CA TYR A 139 21.68 13.75 -2.56
C TYR A 139 21.19 12.36 -2.19
N PHE A 140 21.22 12.02 -0.90
CA PHE A 140 20.81 10.71 -0.41
C PHE A 140 19.65 10.84 0.57
N ASN A 141 18.83 9.81 0.62
CA ASN A 141 17.90 9.58 1.72
C ASN A 141 18.63 8.70 2.74
N THR A 142 18.86 9.22 3.94
CA THR A 142 19.88 8.70 4.84
C THR A 142 19.38 8.60 6.27
N ASN A 143 19.47 7.41 6.86
CA ASN A 143 19.37 7.22 8.30
C ASN A 143 20.69 7.57 8.99
N VAL A 144 20.61 8.17 10.17
CA VAL A 144 21.75 8.46 11.06
C VAL A 144 21.41 7.99 12.46
N VAL A 145 22.35 7.29 13.09
CA VAL A 145 22.19 6.69 14.42
C VAL A 145 23.09 7.40 15.42
N PHE A 146 22.50 7.83 16.53
CA PHE A 146 23.19 8.41 17.68
C PHE A 146 23.12 7.48 18.89
N ASP A 147 24.23 7.29 19.60
CA ASP A 147 24.26 6.58 20.88
C ASP A 147 23.80 7.47 22.06
N ARG A 148 23.77 6.90 23.27
CA ARG A 148 23.40 7.63 24.51
C ARG A 148 24.32 8.81 24.84
N ASN A 149 25.54 8.85 24.32
CA ASN A 149 26.47 9.97 24.50
C ASN A 149 26.27 11.07 23.43
N GLY A 150 25.37 10.86 22.47
CA GLY A 150 25.19 11.71 21.30
C GLY A 150 26.24 11.48 20.21
N THR A 151 27.00 10.38 20.26
CA THR A 151 27.95 9.99 19.23
C THR A 151 27.23 9.52 17.98
N ILE A 152 27.64 9.97 16.80
CA ILE A 152 27.18 9.34 15.54
C ILE A 152 27.90 7.99 15.39
N ILE A 153 27.14 6.89 15.48
CA ILE A 153 27.70 5.53 15.43
C ILE A 153 27.45 4.80 14.11
N ASP A 154 26.42 5.18 13.35
CA ASP A 154 26.14 4.56 12.06
C ASP A 154 25.37 5.49 11.09
N ARG A 155 25.48 5.19 9.78
CA ARG A 155 24.77 5.87 8.69
C ARG A 155 24.42 4.88 7.58
N TYR A 156 23.15 4.87 7.20
CA TYR A 156 22.67 4.05 6.09
C TYR A 156 22.00 4.91 5.02
N ARG A 157 22.42 4.74 3.76
CA ARG A 157 21.81 5.40 2.59
C ARG A 157 20.85 4.43 1.93
N LYS A 158 19.63 4.89 1.65
CA LYS A 158 18.58 4.10 1.00
C LYS A 158 19.07 3.47 -0.31
N ILE A 159 18.80 2.18 -0.48
CA ILE A 159 19.22 1.43 -1.67
C ILE A 159 18.11 1.46 -2.73
N ASN A 160 16.88 1.19 -2.32
CA ASN A 160 15.74 1.03 -3.22
C ASN A 160 14.83 2.26 -3.18
N LEU A 161 15.00 3.17 -4.15
CA LEU A 161 14.22 4.42 -4.21
C LEU A 161 12.78 4.19 -4.68
N PHE A 162 11.85 5.01 -4.20
CA PHE A 162 10.43 4.98 -4.58
C PHE A 162 9.99 6.31 -5.20
N GLY A 163 10.42 6.58 -6.43
CA GLY A 163 10.07 7.83 -7.14
C GLY A 163 10.82 9.08 -6.66
N GLU A 164 11.88 8.92 -5.88
CA GLU A 164 12.72 10.00 -5.35
C GLU A 164 13.71 10.53 -6.41
N PHE A 165 13.20 11.06 -7.53
CA PHE A 165 14.01 11.42 -8.72
C PHE A 165 15.17 12.41 -8.49
N THR A 166 15.13 13.17 -7.40
CA THR A 166 16.19 14.11 -7.01
C THR A 166 17.23 13.49 -6.10
N ARG A 167 17.09 12.20 -5.75
CA ARG A 167 17.97 11.45 -4.85
C ARG A 167 18.74 10.42 -5.66
N THR A 168 19.88 10.03 -5.11
CA THR A 168 20.75 8.99 -5.62
C THR A 168 20.58 7.77 -4.72
N PRO A 169 20.45 6.55 -5.27
CA PRO A 169 20.55 5.34 -4.47
C PRO A 169 21.97 5.23 -3.88
N ALA A 170 22.14 4.43 -2.83
CA ALA A 170 23.46 4.19 -2.25
C ALA A 170 24.49 3.78 -3.31
N LEU A 171 25.57 4.55 -3.43
CA LEU A 171 26.63 4.32 -4.44
C LEU A 171 27.47 3.07 -4.13
N ARG A 172 27.60 2.74 -2.85
CA ARG A 172 28.16 1.50 -2.32
C ARG A 172 27.21 1.03 -1.21
N PRO A 173 26.25 0.15 -1.51
CA PRO A 173 25.33 -0.38 -0.52
C PRO A 173 26.09 -1.07 0.63
N ASP A 174 25.76 -0.69 1.86
CA ASP A 174 26.14 -1.39 3.09
C ASP A 174 24.86 -1.77 3.84
N LEU A 175 24.92 -2.77 4.71
CA LEU A 175 23.75 -3.40 5.31
C LEU A 175 23.22 -2.70 6.56
N GLY A 176 23.73 -1.51 6.93
CA GLY A 176 23.19 -0.67 8.00
C GLY A 176 23.05 -1.43 9.33
N ILE A 177 24.15 -1.59 10.06
CA ILE A 177 24.19 -2.39 11.29
C ILE A 177 24.89 -1.59 12.39
N PHE A 178 24.31 -1.55 13.59
CA PHE A 178 24.93 -0.94 14.76
C PHE A 178 24.69 -1.74 16.04
N GLU A 179 25.61 -1.63 16.97
CA GLU A 179 25.55 -2.28 18.29
C GLU A 179 25.14 -1.29 19.37
N THR A 180 24.54 -1.81 20.44
CA THR A 180 24.08 -1.03 21.59
C THR A 180 24.74 -1.48 22.88
N ASP A 181 24.80 -0.59 23.87
CA ASP A 181 25.33 -0.88 25.20
C ASP A 181 24.45 -1.84 26.02
N PHE A 182 23.19 -2.05 25.60
CA PHE A 182 22.26 -3.00 26.19
C PHE A 182 22.24 -4.37 25.48
N GLY A 183 23.26 -4.65 24.66
CA GLY A 183 23.51 -5.99 24.12
C GLY A 183 22.63 -6.39 22.93
N VAL A 184 21.97 -5.43 22.27
CA VAL A 184 21.21 -5.64 21.03
C VAL A 184 22.00 -5.11 19.84
N THR A 185 22.05 -5.89 18.76
CA THR A 185 22.58 -5.46 17.45
C THR A 185 21.41 -5.20 16.51
N PHE A 186 21.28 -3.98 16.04
CA PHE A 186 20.22 -3.58 15.13
C PHE A 186 20.69 -3.61 13.68
N GLY A 187 19.89 -4.19 12.80
CA GLY A 187 19.89 -3.83 11.38
C GLY A 187 18.96 -2.64 11.13
N HIS A 188 19.21 -1.83 10.11
CA HIS A 188 18.27 -0.76 9.75
C HIS A 188 18.26 -0.43 8.28
N PHE A 189 17.06 -0.10 7.79
CA PHE A 189 16.83 0.25 6.40
C PHE A 189 15.59 1.13 6.24
N ILE A 190 15.34 1.61 5.02
CA ILE A 190 14.42 2.72 4.78
C ILE A 190 13.30 2.31 3.82
N CYS A 191 12.07 2.33 4.32
CA CYS A 191 10.83 2.31 3.53
C CYS A 191 10.79 1.21 2.45
N PHE A 192 10.90 1.60 1.18
CA PHE A 192 10.78 0.68 0.05
C PHE A 192 11.85 -0.42 0.02
N ASP A 193 12.95 -0.26 0.76
CA ASP A 193 13.93 -1.32 1.04
C ASP A 193 13.28 -2.61 1.58
N LEU A 194 12.19 -2.50 2.35
CA LEU A 194 11.41 -3.64 2.87
C LEU A 194 10.96 -4.59 1.75
N MET A 195 10.73 -4.06 0.55
CA MET A 195 10.27 -4.79 -0.62
C MET A 195 11.41 -5.47 -1.38
N PHE A 196 12.64 -5.54 -0.88
CA PHE A 196 13.73 -6.14 -1.64
C PHE A 196 14.55 -7.10 -0.79
N GLN A 197 15.20 -8.03 -1.47
CA GLN A 197 16.11 -8.97 -0.81
C GLN A 197 17.25 -8.21 -0.11
N VAL A 198 17.78 -7.19 -0.79
CA VAL A 198 18.81 -6.29 -0.27
C VAL A 198 18.17 -4.94 0.06
N PRO A 199 18.26 -4.47 1.32
CA PRO A 199 18.90 -5.11 2.47
C PRO A 199 17.95 -6.02 3.27
N ALA A 200 16.63 -5.92 3.10
CA ALA A 200 15.68 -6.32 4.15
C ALA A 200 15.69 -7.81 4.51
N VAL A 201 15.98 -8.71 3.57
CA VAL A 201 16.17 -10.14 3.87
C VAL A 201 17.62 -10.42 4.25
N GLN A 202 18.54 -9.81 3.51
CA GLN A 202 19.98 -10.06 3.63
C GLN A 202 20.53 -9.68 5.00
N VAL A 203 20.21 -8.49 5.52
CA VAL A 203 20.75 -8.01 6.81
C VAL A 203 20.40 -8.96 7.95
N VAL A 204 19.16 -9.48 7.96
CA VAL A 204 18.68 -10.42 8.96
C VAL A 204 19.39 -11.76 8.85
N GLN A 205 19.35 -12.38 7.66
CA GLN A 205 19.80 -13.77 7.50
C GLN A 205 21.32 -13.92 7.47
N ARG A 206 22.03 -12.94 6.90
CA ARG A 206 23.49 -12.97 6.79
C ARG A 206 24.19 -12.68 8.11
N HIS A 207 23.60 -11.80 8.94
CA HIS A 207 24.21 -11.33 10.18
C HIS A 207 23.51 -11.84 11.44
N ASN A 208 22.48 -12.69 11.31
CA ASN A 208 21.66 -13.18 12.42
C ASN A 208 21.07 -12.05 13.28
N ILE A 209 20.64 -10.98 12.64
CA ILE A 209 20.03 -9.83 13.31
C ILE A 209 18.63 -10.22 13.81
N THR A 210 18.35 -9.94 15.08
CA THR A 210 17.04 -10.17 15.72
C THR A 210 16.21 -8.90 15.87
N ASP A 211 16.82 -7.74 15.66
CA ASP A 211 16.20 -6.45 15.92
C ASP A 211 16.45 -5.49 14.74
N VAL A 212 15.39 -4.87 14.23
CA VAL A 212 15.46 -4.06 13.02
C VAL A 212 14.78 -2.71 13.24
N VAL A 213 15.47 -1.63 12.88
CA VAL A 213 14.92 -0.28 12.80
C VAL A 213 14.45 0.01 11.37
N PHE A 214 13.25 0.53 11.25
CA PHE A 214 12.62 0.83 9.96
C PHE A 214 12.03 2.24 9.95
N THR A 215 12.67 3.13 9.21
CA THR A 215 12.16 4.50 9.00
C THR A 215 11.35 4.52 7.70
N THR A 216 10.16 5.14 7.72
CA THR A 216 9.29 5.07 6.53
C THR A 216 8.35 6.26 6.33
N MET A 217 8.17 6.64 5.07
CA MET A 217 7.03 7.38 4.55
C MET A 217 6.31 6.44 3.58
N TRP A 218 5.60 5.47 4.15
CA TRP A 218 4.95 4.40 3.40
C TRP A 218 3.68 4.91 2.73
N PHE A 219 3.43 4.52 1.47
CA PHE A 219 2.18 4.84 0.78
C PHE A 219 1.32 3.59 0.74
N SER A 220 0.30 3.53 1.60
CA SER A 220 -0.50 2.32 1.80
C SER A 220 -1.31 1.95 0.56
N GLU A 221 -1.22 0.68 0.16
CA GLU A 221 -1.97 0.10 -0.96
C GLU A 221 -2.77 -1.12 -0.47
N MET A 222 -4.09 -1.03 -0.52
CA MET A 222 -4.96 -2.18 -0.32
C MET A 222 -4.94 -3.10 -1.56
N PRO A 223 -5.10 -4.42 -1.40
CA PRO A 223 -5.46 -5.10 -0.15
C PRO A 223 -4.30 -5.64 0.71
N TYR A 224 -3.04 -5.56 0.28
CA TYR A 224 -1.94 -6.35 0.89
C TYR A 224 -0.78 -5.53 1.49
N LEU A 225 -0.74 -4.22 1.25
CA LEU A 225 0.44 -3.38 1.49
C LEU A 225 0.06 -2.10 2.22
N THR A 226 -0.85 -2.18 3.19
CA THR A 226 -0.94 -1.11 4.18
C THR A 226 0.30 -1.14 5.08
N ALA A 227 0.70 0.02 5.62
CA ALA A 227 1.96 0.14 6.35
C ALA A 227 2.05 -0.87 7.51
N VAL A 228 1.10 -0.85 8.43
CA VAL A 228 1.10 -1.73 9.61
C VAL A 228 0.92 -3.21 9.26
N GLU A 229 0.21 -3.52 8.17
CA GLU A 229 0.00 -4.89 7.69
C GLU A 229 1.32 -5.52 7.24
N ILE A 230 2.07 -4.85 6.35
CA ILE A 230 3.32 -5.41 5.85
C ILE A 230 4.44 -5.37 6.89
N GLN A 231 4.44 -4.37 7.78
CA GLN A 231 5.39 -4.28 8.90
C GLN A 231 5.24 -5.48 9.85
N GLN A 232 4.00 -5.80 10.28
CA GLN A 232 3.75 -6.95 11.15
C GLN A 232 4.09 -8.27 10.43
N ALA A 233 3.67 -8.41 9.17
CA ALA A 233 3.90 -9.62 8.40
C ALA A 233 5.40 -9.89 8.21
N TYR A 234 6.20 -8.84 7.96
CA TYR A 234 7.66 -8.94 7.89
C TYR A 234 8.27 -9.34 9.23
N ALA A 235 7.88 -8.70 10.34
CA ALA A 235 8.39 -9.02 11.67
C ALA A 235 8.15 -10.49 12.03
N GLN A 236 6.96 -11.01 11.73
CA GLN A 236 6.61 -12.41 11.95
C GLN A 236 7.41 -13.36 11.05
N THR A 237 7.53 -13.05 9.76
CA THR A 237 8.17 -13.93 8.77
C THR A 237 9.68 -14.03 8.97
N MET A 238 10.32 -12.90 9.30
CA MET A 238 11.75 -12.85 9.58
C MET A 238 12.09 -13.21 11.04
N ASN A 239 11.07 -13.34 11.89
CA ASN A 239 11.19 -13.55 13.33
C ASN A 239 12.11 -12.53 14.01
N VAL A 240 11.81 -11.24 13.83
CA VAL A 240 12.57 -10.12 14.39
C VAL A 240 11.68 -9.20 15.22
N ASN A 241 12.30 -8.48 16.14
CA ASN A 241 11.74 -7.23 16.65
C ASN A 241 11.86 -6.16 15.57
N PHE A 242 10.79 -5.41 15.33
CA PHE A 242 10.72 -4.44 14.24
C PHE A 242 10.20 -3.10 14.74
N LEU A 243 11.05 -2.08 14.73
CA LEU A 243 10.75 -0.72 15.19
C LEU A 243 10.45 0.16 13.97
N ALA A 244 9.17 0.28 13.62
CA ALA A 244 8.70 1.02 12.44
C ALA A 244 8.20 2.42 12.83
N ALA A 245 8.90 3.46 12.35
CA ALA A 245 8.51 4.86 12.52
C ALA A 245 8.01 5.45 11.19
N GLY A 246 6.72 5.79 11.16
CA GLY A 246 5.96 6.21 9.99
C GLY A 246 5.71 7.72 9.91
N ALA A 247 5.88 8.28 8.72
CA ALA A 247 5.51 9.65 8.44
C ALA A 247 3.98 9.76 8.32
N ASN A 248 3.40 10.76 8.96
CA ASN A 248 1.97 10.99 8.95
C ASN A 248 1.62 12.12 7.97
N ASN A 249 1.08 11.71 6.83
CA ASN A 249 0.45 12.55 5.84
C ASN A 249 -0.74 11.77 5.26
N VAL A 250 -1.84 11.78 6.01
CA VAL A 250 -3.04 11.03 5.68
C VAL A 250 -3.57 11.34 4.28
N LEU A 251 -3.34 12.55 3.75
CA LEU A 251 -3.79 12.96 2.41
C LEU A 251 -3.16 12.17 1.27
N VAL A 252 -2.05 11.47 1.50
CA VAL A 252 -1.38 10.62 0.51
C VAL A 252 -1.34 9.15 0.92
N GLY A 253 -2.12 8.75 1.93
CA GLY A 253 -2.12 7.39 2.45
C GLY A 253 -0.84 7.02 3.23
N SER A 254 -0.11 8.04 3.72
CA SER A 254 1.05 7.86 4.58
C SER A 254 0.64 8.00 6.03
N ALA A 255 0.62 6.88 6.71
CA ALA A 255 0.39 6.70 8.13
C ALA A 255 0.84 5.29 8.48
N GLY A 256 1.14 5.02 9.75
CA GLY A 256 1.39 3.66 10.21
C GLY A 256 2.74 3.50 10.88
N SER A 257 2.71 3.36 12.20
CA SER A 257 3.89 3.14 13.03
C SER A 257 3.64 1.99 14.00
N GLY A 258 4.69 1.29 14.42
CA GLY A 258 4.54 0.24 15.42
C GLY A 258 5.86 -0.41 15.85
N ILE A 259 5.75 -1.12 16.97
CA ILE A 259 6.77 -1.98 17.55
C ILE A 259 6.21 -3.40 17.51
N TYR A 260 6.87 -4.27 16.77
CA TYR A 260 6.45 -5.65 16.56
C TYR A 260 7.51 -6.61 17.09
N SER A 261 7.13 -7.81 17.51
CA SER A 261 8.05 -8.83 18.02
C SER A 261 7.72 -10.21 17.47
N GLY A 262 8.37 -10.60 16.37
CA GLY A 262 8.27 -11.93 15.78
C GLY A 262 6.83 -12.44 15.66
N SER A 263 6.60 -13.67 16.12
CA SER A 263 5.26 -14.28 16.14
C SER A 263 4.29 -13.67 17.16
N ALA A 264 4.74 -12.83 18.10
CA ALA A 264 3.84 -12.13 19.01
C ALA A 264 3.08 -10.97 18.32
N GLY A 265 3.53 -10.53 17.14
CA GLY A 265 2.88 -9.45 16.40
C GLY A 265 3.15 -8.07 17.01
N ALA A 266 2.20 -7.14 16.87
CA ALA A 266 2.33 -5.78 17.39
C ALA A 266 2.28 -5.73 18.93
N LEU A 267 3.36 -5.24 19.55
CA LEU A 267 3.37 -4.85 20.97
C LEU A 267 2.65 -3.52 21.16
N ILE A 268 2.82 -2.61 20.21
CA ILE A 268 2.04 -1.37 20.04
C ILE A 268 2.09 -0.96 18.57
N SER A 269 0.98 -0.55 17.97
CA SER A 269 0.95 -0.01 16.60
C SER A 269 -0.25 0.92 16.41
N ILE A 270 -0.17 1.82 15.43
CA ILE A 270 -1.25 2.73 15.07
C ILE A 270 -1.32 2.87 13.55
N MET A 271 -2.52 3.05 12.99
CA MET A 271 -2.75 3.43 11.59
C MET A 271 -3.74 4.60 11.54
N PRO A 272 -3.29 5.83 11.82
CA PRO A 272 -4.20 6.94 12.05
C PRO A 272 -4.90 7.43 10.78
N GLY A 273 -6.21 7.68 10.89
CA GLY A 273 -7.04 8.21 9.80
C GLY A 273 -7.03 9.74 9.71
N GLN A 274 -6.48 10.39 10.74
CA GLN A 274 -6.38 11.83 10.86
C GLN A 274 -4.92 12.26 11.07
N PRO A 275 -4.56 13.51 10.70
CA PRO A 275 -3.21 14.01 10.94
C PRO A 275 -2.83 13.93 12.42
N THR A 276 -1.70 13.28 12.73
CA THR A 276 -1.27 13.11 14.12
C THR A 276 0.25 13.00 14.26
N THR A 277 0.75 13.43 15.42
CA THR A 277 2.12 13.15 15.89
C THR A 277 2.01 12.45 17.23
N ARG A 278 2.60 11.25 17.35
CA ARG A 278 2.51 10.42 18.55
C ARG A 278 3.78 9.62 18.79
N VAL A 279 4.25 9.62 20.04
CA VAL A 279 5.29 8.69 20.52
C VAL A 279 4.60 7.41 20.99
N LEU A 280 5.04 6.27 20.48
CA LEU A 280 4.61 4.94 20.89
C LEU A 280 5.75 4.27 21.63
N VAL A 281 5.56 3.97 22.90
CA VAL A 281 6.58 3.34 23.77
C VAL A 281 6.12 1.95 24.16
N SER A 282 7.00 0.97 24.05
CA SER A 282 6.75 -0.38 24.54
C SER A 282 8.05 -1.03 25.04
N LYS A 283 7.91 -1.89 26.04
CA LYS A 283 8.92 -2.87 26.38
C LYS A 283 9.02 -3.91 25.25
N VAL A 284 10.23 -4.32 24.90
CA VAL A 284 10.53 -5.24 23.79
C VAL A 284 11.41 -6.37 24.31
N PRO A 285 11.02 -7.65 24.17
CA PRO A 285 11.88 -8.76 24.58
C PRO A 285 13.07 -8.87 23.64
N LYS A 286 14.28 -9.11 24.15
CA LYS A 286 15.48 -9.29 23.30
C LYS A 286 15.44 -10.58 22.48
N VAL A 287 14.58 -11.52 22.85
CA VAL A 287 14.27 -12.70 22.04
C VAL A 287 12.90 -12.50 21.39
N PRO A 288 12.83 -12.30 20.07
CA PRO A 288 11.56 -12.04 19.39
C PRO A 288 10.49 -13.08 19.69
N GLY A 289 9.26 -12.61 19.97
CA GLY A 289 8.11 -13.44 20.27
C GLY A 289 8.04 -14.00 21.70
N GLN A 290 9.10 -13.90 22.51
CA GLN A 290 9.12 -14.38 23.90
C GLN A 290 8.61 -13.31 24.87
N LEU A 291 7.28 -13.15 24.92
CA LEU A 291 6.64 -12.26 25.88
C LEU A 291 6.75 -12.82 27.30
N MET A 292 7.10 -11.97 28.26
CA MET A 292 7.13 -12.36 29.66
C MET A 292 5.70 -12.40 30.24
N PRO A 293 5.31 -13.43 31.02
CA PRO A 293 3.94 -13.60 31.52
C PRO A 293 3.38 -12.41 32.33
N GLN A 294 4.27 -11.65 32.96
CA GLN A 294 3.95 -10.47 33.77
C GLN A 294 3.81 -9.17 32.98
N ASP A 295 4.24 -9.14 31.71
CA ASP A 295 4.23 -7.93 30.90
C ASP A 295 2.86 -7.77 30.21
N THR A 296 2.24 -6.59 30.38
CA THR A 296 1.03 -6.20 29.65
C THR A 296 1.39 -5.27 28.51
N TYR A 297 1.10 -5.68 27.28
CA TYR A 297 1.36 -4.88 26.09
C TYR A 297 0.09 -4.14 25.64
N PRO A 298 0.18 -2.85 25.26
CA PRO A 298 -0.97 -2.09 24.77
C PRO A 298 -1.66 -2.73 23.55
N GLY A 299 -0.89 -3.42 22.71
CA GLY A 299 -1.36 -3.93 21.43
C GLY A 299 -1.66 -2.82 20.43
N PRO A 300 -2.31 -3.14 19.30
CA PRO A 300 -2.70 -2.15 18.32
C PRO A 300 -3.69 -1.13 18.91
N ILE A 301 -3.54 0.15 18.55
CA ILE A 301 -4.47 1.22 18.88
C ILE A 301 -5.32 1.50 17.64
N TYR A 302 -6.63 1.45 17.83
CA TYR A 302 -7.60 1.54 16.76
C TYR A 302 -8.27 2.93 16.77
N ASP A 303 -8.28 3.58 15.60
CA ASP A 303 -9.12 4.76 15.35
C ASP A 303 -10.53 4.30 14.93
N ASP A 304 -11.51 5.20 15.04
CA ASP A 304 -12.86 4.94 14.50
C ASP A 304 -12.77 4.67 12.98
N PRO A 305 -13.33 3.55 12.48
CA PRO A 305 -13.31 3.24 11.04
C PRO A 305 -13.84 4.34 10.12
N ALA A 306 -14.75 5.22 10.59
CA ALA A 306 -15.27 6.37 9.84
C ALA A 306 -14.27 7.52 9.71
N ALA A 307 -13.27 7.60 10.61
CA ALA A 307 -12.21 8.60 10.50
C ALA A 307 -11.38 8.43 9.21
N MET A 308 -11.38 7.22 8.63
CA MET A 308 -10.68 6.87 7.39
C MET A 308 -11.32 7.46 6.11
N ASP A 309 -12.56 7.96 6.20
CA ASP A 309 -13.29 8.51 5.04
C ASP A 309 -12.71 9.87 4.57
N ASN A 310 -11.86 10.49 5.41
CA ASN A 310 -11.21 11.79 5.18
C ASN A 310 -10.08 11.78 4.13
N LEU A 311 -9.81 10.64 3.48
CA LEU A 311 -8.80 10.51 2.42
C LEU A 311 -9.24 11.22 1.11
N VAL A 312 -8.44 12.20 0.66
CA VAL A 312 -8.74 13.09 -0.48
C VAL A 312 -8.18 12.57 -1.82
N LEU A 313 -8.93 12.72 -2.92
CA LEU A 313 -8.55 12.32 -4.28
C LEU A 313 -8.00 13.50 -5.09
N ILE A 314 -7.00 13.26 -5.95
CA ILE A 314 -6.43 14.28 -6.85
C ILE A 314 -7.33 14.55 -8.06
N THR A 315 -7.34 15.81 -8.52
CA THR A 315 -8.09 16.28 -9.70
C THR A 315 -7.18 16.37 -10.93
N ASP A 316 -7.74 16.06 -12.11
CA ASP A 316 -7.07 16.27 -13.39
C ASP A 316 -6.78 17.78 -13.65
N PRO A 317 -5.51 18.21 -13.71
CA PRO A 317 -5.14 19.61 -13.83
C PRO A 317 -5.42 20.19 -15.23
N SER A 318 -5.68 19.35 -16.24
CA SER A 318 -5.96 19.78 -17.61
C SER A 318 -7.42 20.21 -17.82
N LEU A 319 -8.34 19.85 -16.92
CA LEU A 319 -9.78 20.13 -17.09
C LEU A 319 -10.13 21.59 -17.45
N PRO A 320 -9.50 22.63 -16.85
CA PRO A 320 -9.80 24.02 -17.21
C PRO A 320 -9.45 24.42 -18.64
N SER A 321 -8.63 23.65 -19.35
CA SER A 321 -8.21 23.93 -20.74
C SER A 321 -8.99 23.13 -21.78
N HIS A 322 -9.90 22.24 -21.37
CA HIS A 322 -10.74 21.45 -22.27
C HIS A 322 -11.78 22.34 -22.96
N VAL A 323 -12.24 21.93 -24.14
CA VAL A 323 -13.43 22.54 -24.76
C VAL A 323 -14.65 22.00 -24.04
N THR A 324 -15.50 22.89 -23.51
CA THR A 324 -16.63 22.48 -22.66
C THR A 324 -17.92 23.19 -22.96
N ARG A 325 -19.05 22.56 -22.61
CA ARG A 325 -20.38 23.15 -22.67
C ARG A 325 -21.16 22.86 -21.39
N LEU A 326 -21.73 23.91 -20.80
CA LEU A 326 -22.66 23.79 -19.66
C LEU A 326 -23.95 23.10 -20.11
N LEU A 327 -24.42 22.15 -19.31
CA LEU A 327 -25.68 21.44 -19.53
C LEU A 327 -26.81 22.13 -18.77
N ARG A 328 -27.97 22.25 -19.41
CA ARG A 328 -29.20 22.79 -18.80
C ARG A 328 -30.20 21.66 -18.51
N ASN A 329 -31.23 21.95 -17.72
CA ASN A 329 -32.30 20.99 -17.47
C ASN A 329 -33.04 20.66 -18.79
N GLY A 330 -33.50 19.41 -18.95
CA GLY A 330 -34.17 18.87 -20.14
C GLY A 330 -33.25 18.20 -21.16
N SER A 331 -33.86 17.70 -22.25
CA SER A 331 -33.18 17.01 -23.34
C SER A 331 -32.35 17.97 -24.20
N GLN A 332 -31.10 17.60 -24.46
CA GLN A 332 -30.13 18.35 -25.24
C GLN A 332 -29.35 17.40 -26.13
N GLU A 333 -29.14 17.80 -27.38
CA GLU A 333 -28.28 17.11 -28.33
C GLU A 333 -27.33 18.12 -28.97
N PHE A 334 -26.03 17.84 -28.92
CA PHE A 334 -25.01 18.76 -29.44
C PHE A 334 -23.69 18.07 -29.74
N THR A 335 -22.81 18.78 -30.45
CA THR A 335 -21.48 18.29 -30.82
C THR A 335 -20.41 19.22 -30.26
N LEU A 336 -19.34 18.65 -29.70
CA LEU A 336 -18.10 19.36 -29.37
C LEU A 336 -16.95 18.81 -30.22
N ILE A 337 -16.01 19.68 -30.57
CA ILE A 337 -14.85 19.35 -31.41
C ILE A 337 -13.61 19.95 -30.75
N ASP A 338 -12.57 19.15 -30.59
CA ASP A 338 -11.23 19.57 -30.18
C ASP A 338 -10.24 18.82 -31.07
N LYS A 339 -9.51 19.57 -31.89
CA LYS A 339 -8.64 19.08 -32.96
C LYS A 339 -9.35 18.03 -33.85
N ASP A 340 -8.89 16.78 -33.85
CA ASP A 340 -9.42 15.73 -34.73
C ASP A 340 -10.49 14.86 -34.06
N VAL A 341 -10.74 15.09 -32.77
CA VAL A 341 -11.72 14.36 -31.96
C VAL A 341 -13.05 15.10 -32.00
N VAL A 342 -14.12 14.35 -32.24
CA VAL A 342 -15.49 14.86 -32.29
C VAL A 342 -16.35 14.07 -31.32
N CYS A 343 -17.05 14.75 -30.41
CA CYS A 343 -17.97 14.14 -29.46
C CYS A 343 -19.39 14.63 -29.73
N HIS A 344 -20.30 13.74 -30.11
CA HIS A 344 -21.74 14.01 -30.11
C HIS A 344 -22.32 13.56 -28.77
N PHE A 345 -23.00 14.48 -28.08
CA PHE A 345 -23.66 14.24 -26.82
C PHE A 345 -25.16 14.31 -27.01
N ARG A 346 -25.88 13.32 -26.49
CA ARG A 346 -27.33 13.33 -26.30
C ARG A 346 -27.59 13.08 -24.83
N VAL A 347 -28.13 14.09 -24.14
CA VAL A 347 -28.29 14.08 -22.68
C VAL A 347 -29.67 14.62 -22.29
N ASN A 348 -30.34 13.97 -21.36
CA ASN A 348 -31.55 14.47 -20.72
C ASN A 348 -31.30 14.64 -19.22
N LEU A 349 -31.38 15.88 -18.72
CA LEU A 349 -31.29 16.18 -17.30
C LEU A 349 -32.68 16.44 -16.74
N ALA A 350 -32.99 15.90 -15.57
CA ALA A 350 -34.24 16.17 -14.85
C ALA A 350 -33.97 16.63 -13.43
N GLN A 351 -34.63 17.72 -13.05
CA GLN A 351 -34.58 18.27 -11.71
C GLN A 351 -35.64 17.62 -10.81
N ARG A 352 -35.21 17.11 -9.66
CA ARG A 352 -36.04 16.58 -8.57
C ARG A 352 -36.35 17.67 -7.54
N GLU A 353 -37.38 17.49 -6.72
CA GLU A 353 -37.75 18.42 -5.65
C GLU A 353 -36.64 18.52 -4.59
N GLY A 354 -36.14 19.74 -4.34
CA GLY A 354 -35.06 20.02 -3.37
C GLY A 354 -34.26 21.30 -3.69
N GLU A 355 -33.21 21.60 -2.91
CA GLU A 355 -32.29 22.71 -3.19
C GLU A 355 -31.57 22.56 -4.55
N MET A 356 -30.87 23.60 -5.00
CA MET A 356 -30.17 23.62 -6.29
C MET A 356 -29.02 22.60 -6.33
N GLY A 357 -29.16 21.57 -7.17
CA GLY A 357 -28.18 20.48 -7.33
C GLY A 357 -26.93 20.88 -8.11
N PRO A 358 -25.98 19.94 -8.32
CA PRO A 358 -24.72 20.23 -9.00
C PRO A 358 -24.96 20.66 -10.45
N PHE A 359 -24.08 21.52 -10.96
CA PHE A 359 -24.04 21.83 -12.39
C PHE A 359 -23.30 20.71 -13.13
N TYR A 360 -23.71 20.39 -14.36
CA TYR A 360 -22.96 19.47 -15.22
C TYR A 360 -22.42 20.18 -16.45
N ARG A 361 -21.20 19.84 -16.86
CA ARG A 361 -20.62 20.29 -18.12
C ARG A 361 -20.16 19.10 -18.94
N ALA A 362 -20.36 19.15 -20.25
CA ALA A 362 -19.72 18.24 -21.19
C ALA A 362 -18.32 18.76 -21.53
N PHE A 363 -17.35 17.86 -21.60
CA PHE A 363 -15.94 18.10 -21.86
C PHE A 363 -15.50 17.27 -23.08
N ILE A 364 -14.69 17.88 -23.93
CA ILE A 364 -13.88 17.19 -24.94
C ILE A 364 -12.42 17.63 -24.80
N HIS A 365 -11.52 16.68 -24.97
CA HIS A 365 -10.08 16.91 -24.96
C HIS A 365 -9.39 16.05 -26.00
N ASP A 366 -8.50 16.66 -26.76
CA ASP A 366 -7.47 16.01 -27.57
C ASP A 366 -6.13 16.71 -27.30
N GLY A 367 -5.30 16.13 -26.43
CA GLY A 367 -4.07 16.79 -26.04
C GLY A 367 -3.20 16.01 -25.08
N ILE A 368 -2.44 16.78 -24.29
CA ILE A 368 -1.48 16.25 -23.34
C ILE A 368 -1.99 16.56 -21.94
N ASN A 369 -2.08 15.53 -21.11
CA ASN A 369 -2.27 15.66 -19.68
C ASN A 369 -0.96 15.40 -18.93
N VAL A 370 -0.81 15.98 -17.74
CA VAL A 370 0.35 15.79 -16.88
C VAL A 370 -0.05 14.93 -15.70
N TYR A 371 0.34 13.65 -15.74
CA TYR A 371 0.16 12.73 -14.61
C TYR A 371 1.49 12.47 -13.94
N SER A 372 1.61 12.74 -12.64
CA SER A 372 2.86 12.55 -11.88
C SER A 372 4.10 13.14 -12.59
N LYS A 373 3.96 14.37 -13.12
CA LYS A 373 4.98 15.12 -13.90
C LYS A 373 5.33 14.54 -15.27
N ARG A 374 4.69 13.47 -15.73
CA ARG A 374 4.85 12.94 -17.08
C ARG A 374 3.75 13.46 -17.99
N GLN A 375 4.15 13.90 -19.17
CA GLN A 375 3.24 14.25 -20.25
C GLN A 375 2.73 12.97 -20.91
N VAL A 376 1.41 12.78 -20.90
CA VAL A 376 0.73 11.64 -21.51
C VAL A 376 -0.29 12.18 -22.50
N GLY A 377 -0.30 11.64 -23.71
CA GLY A 377 -1.35 11.95 -24.67
C GLY A 377 -2.68 11.37 -24.21
N THR A 378 -3.71 12.20 -24.09
CA THR A 378 -5.04 11.81 -23.63
C THR A 378 -6.10 12.38 -24.54
N ILE A 379 -7.12 11.55 -24.80
CA ILE A 379 -8.31 11.94 -25.55
C ILE A 379 -9.52 11.53 -24.73
N SER A 380 -10.51 12.42 -24.61
CA SER A 380 -11.71 12.11 -23.83
C SER A 380 -12.94 12.89 -24.28
N CYS A 381 -14.09 12.23 -24.23
CA CYS A 381 -15.42 12.86 -24.16
C CYS A 381 -16.02 12.52 -22.79
N ALA A 382 -16.43 13.50 -22.00
CA ALA A 382 -16.96 13.25 -20.65
C ALA A 382 -18.06 14.25 -20.27
N ILE A 383 -18.90 13.87 -19.30
CA ILE A 383 -19.75 14.81 -18.55
C ILE A 383 -19.26 14.82 -17.11
N ILE A 384 -19.04 16.01 -16.56
CA ILE A 384 -18.43 16.21 -15.24
C ILE A 384 -19.27 17.17 -14.41
N ALA A 385 -19.44 16.87 -13.13
CA ALA A 385 -20.14 17.70 -12.17
C ALA A 385 -19.28 18.87 -11.68
N CYS A 386 -19.92 20.00 -11.39
CA CYS A 386 -19.31 21.28 -11.05
C CYS A 386 -20.11 21.95 -9.93
N LYS A 387 -19.41 22.69 -9.06
CA LYS A 387 -20.05 23.40 -7.93
C LYS A 387 -20.85 24.61 -8.40
N THR A 388 -20.36 25.26 -9.45
CA THR A 388 -20.96 26.44 -10.06
C THR A 388 -20.97 26.28 -11.59
N GLU A 389 -21.52 27.27 -12.31
CA GLU A 389 -21.42 27.31 -13.77
C GLU A 389 -19.96 27.47 -14.28
N ASP A 390 -19.02 27.88 -13.42
CA ASP A 390 -17.60 28.08 -13.77
C ASP A 390 -16.87 26.73 -13.94
N ILE A 391 -16.11 26.58 -15.02
CA ILE A 391 -15.27 25.42 -15.31
C ILE A 391 -14.25 25.12 -14.21
N LYS A 392 -13.74 26.15 -13.51
CA LYS A 392 -12.78 26.00 -12.40
C LYS A 392 -13.39 25.32 -11.19
N SER A 393 -14.72 25.21 -11.14
CA SER A 393 -15.44 24.51 -10.08
C SER A 393 -15.62 23.02 -10.35
N CYS A 394 -15.13 22.52 -11.49
CA CYS A 394 -15.18 21.12 -11.90
C CYS A 394 -13.82 20.45 -11.66
N PRO A 395 -13.75 19.18 -11.21
CA PRO A 395 -14.86 18.34 -10.77
C PRO A 395 -15.29 18.71 -9.35
N TYR A 396 -16.59 18.74 -9.09
CA TYR A 396 -17.16 18.94 -7.77
C TYR A 396 -17.71 17.64 -7.21
N LYS A 397 -17.31 17.31 -5.97
CA LYS A 397 -17.93 16.25 -5.18
C LYS A 397 -19.15 16.84 -4.48
N PHE A 398 -20.32 16.36 -4.86
CA PHE A 398 -21.59 16.72 -4.24
C PHE A 398 -22.06 15.62 -3.30
N ASN A 399 -22.75 16.01 -2.22
CA ASN A 399 -23.32 15.07 -1.25
C ASN A 399 -24.58 14.42 -1.81
N LYS A 400 -25.00 13.29 -1.23
CA LYS A 400 -26.24 12.60 -1.66
C LYS A 400 -27.48 13.49 -1.54
N ASP A 401 -27.50 14.38 -0.55
CA ASP A 401 -28.60 15.33 -0.34
C ASP A 401 -28.63 16.44 -1.40
N GLU A 402 -27.55 16.59 -2.18
CA GLU A 402 -27.42 17.52 -3.31
C GLU A 402 -27.78 16.86 -4.66
N GLU A 403 -28.20 15.57 -4.70
CA GLU A 403 -28.64 14.83 -5.91
C GLU A 403 -30.01 15.28 -6.47
N THR A 404 -30.27 16.58 -6.50
CA THR A 404 -31.53 17.13 -7.02
C THR A 404 -31.55 17.27 -8.54
N LEU A 405 -30.45 16.96 -9.24
CA LEU A 405 -30.36 16.94 -10.70
C LEU A 405 -29.85 15.59 -11.19
N VAL A 406 -30.68 14.87 -11.96
CA VAL A 406 -30.43 13.48 -12.40
C VAL A 406 -30.30 13.41 -13.92
N ILE A 407 -29.37 12.57 -14.38
CA ILE A 407 -29.20 12.23 -15.79
C ILE A 407 -30.18 11.10 -16.13
N GLU A 408 -31.24 11.42 -16.87
CA GLU A 408 -32.30 10.50 -17.35
C GLU A 408 -32.01 9.90 -18.72
N GLU A 409 -31.04 10.44 -19.45
CA GLU A 409 -30.55 9.88 -20.71
C GLU A 409 -29.12 10.37 -20.90
N LEU A 410 -28.21 9.49 -21.30
CA LEU A 410 -26.87 9.87 -21.74
C LEU A 410 -26.39 8.92 -22.82
N GLU A 411 -26.05 9.50 -23.96
CA GLU A 411 -25.30 8.88 -25.04
C GLU A 411 -24.16 9.84 -25.45
N ILE A 412 -22.95 9.28 -25.56
CA ILE A 412 -21.75 9.96 -26.02
C ILE A 412 -21.19 9.18 -27.20
N LYS A 413 -21.16 9.79 -28.37
CA LYS A 413 -20.55 9.23 -29.58
C LYS A 413 -19.26 9.99 -29.88
N MET A 414 -18.12 9.35 -29.65
CA MET A 414 -16.81 9.86 -29.98
C MET A 414 -16.37 9.37 -31.36
N THR A 415 -15.86 10.26 -32.20
CA THR A 415 -15.13 9.92 -33.42
C THR A 415 -13.67 10.34 -33.20
N SER A 416 -12.74 9.39 -33.28
CA SER A 416 -11.33 9.60 -32.95
C SER A 416 -10.38 8.94 -33.97
N TYR A 417 -9.08 8.99 -33.70
CA TYR A 417 -8.01 8.41 -34.52
C TYR A 417 -8.18 6.91 -34.72
N ASN A 418 -7.65 6.38 -35.83
CA ASN A 418 -7.59 4.94 -36.04
C ASN A 418 -6.50 4.32 -35.15
N LYS A 419 -6.76 3.13 -34.61
CA LYS A 419 -5.73 2.35 -33.92
C LYS A 419 -4.65 1.93 -34.91
N HIS A 420 -3.41 2.30 -34.63
CA HIS A 420 -2.26 1.76 -35.34
C HIS A 420 -1.55 0.73 -34.45
N TYR A 421 -1.58 -0.52 -34.90
CA TYR A 421 -0.85 -1.58 -34.23
C TYR A 421 0.66 -1.37 -34.39
N ASN A 422 1.34 -1.06 -33.29
CA ASN A 422 2.78 -0.92 -33.24
C ASN A 422 3.42 -2.31 -33.23
N THR A 423 4.05 -2.68 -34.35
CA THR A 423 4.66 -4.01 -34.53
C THR A 423 5.86 -4.25 -33.62
N THR A 424 6.56 -3.20 -33.19
CA THR A 424 7.71 -3.27 -32.28
C THR A 424 7.24 -3.52 -30.85
N LEU A 425 6.20 -2.81 -30.39
CA LEU A 425 5.66 -2.91 -29.03
C LEU A 425 4.59 -3.99 -28.88
N LYS A 426 4.10 -4.55 -29.99
CA LYS A 426 3.03 -5.55 -30.06
C LYS A 426 1.72 -5.09 -29.38
N CYS A 427 1.36 -3.82 -29.54
CA CYS A 427 0.12 -3.25 -29.03
C CYS A 427 -0.37 -2.09 -29.91
N ASP A 428 -1.65 -1.71 -29.77
CA ASP A 428 -2.16 -0.49 -30.40
C ASP A 428 -1.55 0.75 -29.74
N ASP A 429 -1.37 1.82 -30.53
CA ASP A 429 -0.84 3.11 -30.07
C ASP A 429 -1.87 3.97 -29.32
N ILE A 430 -3.16 3.59 -29.38
CA ILE A 430 -4.27 4.23 -28.67
C ILE A 430 -5.24 3.19 -28.12
N VAL A 431 -5.66 3.38 -26.87
CA VAL A 431 -6.64 2.53 -26.19
C VAL A 431 -7.73 3.40 -25.59
N TYR A 432 -8.98 2.99 -25.78
CA TYR A 432 -10.15 3.70 -25.28
C TYR A 432 -10.79 2.90 -24.15
N TYR A 433 -11.14 3.60 -23.06
CA TYR A 433 -11.75 3.01 -21.87
C TYR A 433 -13.08 3.70 -21.57
N PRO A 434 -14.17 2.95 -21.33
CA PRO A 434 -15.39 3.53 -20.77
C PRO A 434 -15.16 3.84 -19.29
N ILE A 435 -14.99 5.12 -18.96
CA ILE A 435 -14.80 5.59 -17.58
C ILE A 435 -16.09 6.22 -17.05
N SER A 436 -16.38 5.95 -15.78
CA SER A 436 -17.47 6.59 -15.06
C SER A 436 -17.08 6.74 -13.59
N PHE A 437 -17.64 7.75 -12.93
CA PHE A 437 -17.35 8.04 -11.54
C PHE A 437 -18.57 8.67 -10.91
N ARG A 438 -19.19 7.96 -9.97
CA ARG A 438 -20.36 8.43 -9.23
C ARG A 438 -19.92 9.22 -7.99
N ASN A 439 -20.84 9.94 -7.36
CA ASN A 439 -20.59 10.63 -6.09
C ASN A 439 -20.01 9.71 -5.01
N ASN A 440 -20.37 8.43 -5.05
CA ASN A 440 -19.85 7.40 -4.15
C ASN A 440 -18.43 6.90 -4.46
N LYS A 441 -17.68 7.61 -5.32
CA LYS A 441 -16.31 7.29 -5.76
C LYS A 441 -16.14 5.97 -6.55
N PHE A 442 -17.22 5.35 -7.03
CA PHE A 442 -17.17 4.12 -7.84
C PHE A 442 -17.62 4.32 -9.29
N PRO A 443 -17.11 3.52 -10.24
CA PRO A 443 -17.67 3.46 -11.58
C PRO A 443 -19.11 2.93 -11.58
N LEU A 444 -19.81 3.19 -12.68
CA LEU A 444 -21.05 2.52 -13.01
C LEU A 444 -20.78 1.02 -13.20
N SER A 445 -21.74 0.20 -12.76
CA SER A 445 -21.73 -1.23 -13.08
C SER A 445 -21.74 -1.42 -14.60
N PRO A 446 -20.95 -2.35 -15.17
CA PRO A 446 -21.01 -2.69 -16.59
C PRO A 446 -22.40 -3.12 -17.08
N LYS A 447 -23.31 -3.50 -16.19
CA LYS A 447 -24.71 -3.80 -16.51
C LYS A 447 -25.56 -2.54 -16.79
N ASN A 448 -25.06 -1.37 -16.42
CA ASN A 448 -25.80 -0.10 -16.45
C ASN A 448 -25.37 0.81 -17.62
N PHE A 449 -24.44 0.38 -18.46
CA PHE A 449 -24.04 1.10 -19.66
C PHE A 449 -23.70 0.13 -20.78
N SER A 450 -23.86 0.58 -22.02
CA SER A 450 -23.30 -0.07 -23.22
C SER A 450 -22.08 0.71 -23.70
N TYR A 451 -21.12 -0.03 -24.24
CA TYR A 451 -19.91 0.53 -24.82
C TYR A 451 -19.56 -0.25 -26.08
N GLU A 452 -19.55 0.45 -27.21
CA GLU A 452 -19.29 -0.14 -28.52
C GLU A 452 -18.21 0.66 -29.26
N ILE A 453 -17.30 -0.06 -29.91
CA ILE A 453 -16.30 0.52 -30.81
C ILE A 453 -16.57 -0.06 -32.20
N ALA A 454 -16.87 0.80 -33.17
CA ALA A 454 -17.16 0.43 -34.54
C ALA A 454 -16.14 1.08 -35.50
N ASN A 455 -15.75 0.28 -36.50
CA ASN A 455 -14.92 0.73 -37.61
C ASN A 455 -15.79 0.89 -38.85
N THR A 456 -16.01 2.12 -39.31
CA THR A 456 -16.78 2.40 -40.52
C THR A 456 -15.96 3.24 -41.52
N PRO A 457 -16.03 2.92 -42.82
CA PRO A 457 -15.52 3.80 -43.87
C PRO A 457 -16.33 5.10 -43.90
N ARG A 458 -15.67 6.23 -44.20
CA ARG A 458 -16.34 7.52 -44.44
C ARG A 458 -17.34 7.41 -45.59
N ASP A 459 -18.64 7.51 -45.31
CA ASP A 459 -19.66 7.73 -46.33
C ASP A 459 -19.57 9.20 -46.81
N ARG A 460 -19.28 9.36 -48.10
CA ARG A 460 -19.41 10.66 -48.81
C ARG A 460 -20.84 10.77 -49.31
N SER A 461 -21.67 11.52 -48.62
CA SER A 461 -22.86 12.14 -49.22
C SER A 461 -22.75 13.65 -49.06
N ASP A 462 -22.19 14.35 -50.06
CA ASP A 462 -22.99 15.19 -50.96
C ASP A 462 -22.13 15.82 -52.10
N SER A 463 -22.75 15.87 -53.29
CA SER A 463 -22.47 16.66 -54.51
C SER A 463 -21.03 16.92 -55.05
N SER A 464 -20.75 16.27 -56.19
CA SER A 464 -20.12 16.77 -57.44
C SER A 464 -18.90 17.72 -57.40
N GLU A 465 -17.70 17.20 -57.72
CA GLU A 465 -16.97 17.50 -58.97
C GLU A 465 -15.66 16.68 -59.06
N LYS A 466 -15.28 16.33 -60.30
CA LYS A 466 -14.16 15.46 -60.64
C LYS A 466 -12.82 16.14 -60.35
N THR A 467 -11.97 15.51 -59.53
CA THR A 467 -10.51 15.53 -59.76
C THR A 467 -9.86 14.28 -59.14
N LYS A 468 -8.96 13.67 -59.91
CA LYS A 468 -8.15 12.50 -59.52
C LYS A 468 -7.21 12.88 -58.38
N ASP A 469 -7.40 12.26 -57.22
CA ASP A 469 -6.33 12.10 -56.25
C ASP A 469 -6.52 10.76 -55.51
N ILE A 470 -5.47 9.94 -55.48
CA ILE A 470 -5.47 8.62 -54.82
C ILE A 470 -5.42 8.89 -53.32
N THR A 471 -6.60 9.15 -52.74
CA THR A 471 -6.75 9.47 -51.32
C THR A 471 -6.84 8.18 -50.54
N LYS A 472 -5.85 7.96 -49.66
CA LYS A 472 -5.89 6.94 -48.60
C LYS A 472 -7.24 7.05 -47.90
N GLN A 473 -8.00 5.97 -47.88
CA GLN A 473 -9.23 5.85 -47.12
C GLN A 473 -8.89 6.08 -45.63
N VAL A 474 -9.28 7.22 -45.09
CA VAL A 474 -9.01 7.56 -43.68
C VAL A 474 -10.07 6.85 -42.83
N TYR A 475 -9.68 5.72 -42.26
CA TYR A 475 -10.46 5.01 -41.26
C TYR A 475 -10.47 5.83 -39.96
N ARG A 476 -11.62 5.91 -39.28
CA ARG A 476 -11.77 6.54 -37.97
C ARG A 476 -12.50 5.58 -37.03
N GLU A 477 -12.17 5.64 -35.75
CA GLU A 477 -12.84 4.85 -34.72
C GLU A 477 -14.07 5.61 -34.26
N HIS A 478 -15.23 4.95 -34.31
CA HIS A 478 -16.49 5.47 -33.78
C HIS A 478 -16.83 4.73 -32.50
N ILE A 479 -16.86 5.45 -31.39
CA ILE A 479 -17.04 4.90 -30.05
C ILE A 479 -18.36 5.43 -29.51
N THR A 480 -19.27 4.53 -29.15
CA THR A 480 -20.56 4.89 -28.55
C THR A 480 -20.59 4.42 -27.10
N TYR A 481 -20.83 5.35 -26.19
CA TYR A 481 -21.04 5.08 -24.77
C TYR A 481 -22.44 5.56 -24.39
N SER A 482 -23.32 4.63 -24.00
CA SER A 482 -24.71 4.96 -23.66
C SER A 482 -25.08 4.36 -22.31
N ILE A 483 -25.82 5.11 -21.49
CA ILE A 483 -26.38 4.59 -20.24
C ILE A 483 -27.66 3.82 -20.57
N VAL A 484 -27.82 2.62 -20.01
CA VAL A 484 -29.03 1.81 -20.17
C VAL A 484 -30.00 2.17 -19.04
N LEU A 485 -31.11 2.82 -19.36
CA LEU A 485 -32.14 3.29 -18.42
C LEU A 485 -33.49 2.57 -18.66
N PRO A 486 -34.36 2.42 -17.64
CA PRO A 486 -34.42 3.20 -16.40
C PRO A 486 -33.52 2.66 -15.27
N ILE A 487 -32.74 3.55 -14.64
CA ILE A 487 -32.34 3.34 -13.23
C ILE A 487 -33.66 3.41 -12.47
N ASN A 488 -34.20 2.27 -12.06
CA ASN A 488 -35.32 2.21 -11.12
C ASN A 488 -34.87 2.78 -9.77
N ASN A 489 -34.86 4.12 -9.68
CA ASN A 489 -35.14 4.86 -8.46
C ASN A 489 -36.42 5.66 -8.71
N LYS A 490 -37.53 4.95 -8.94
CA LYS A 490 -38.85 5.49 -8.61
C LYS A 490 -38.91 5.58 -7.09
N VAL A 491 -38.63 6.76 -6.56
CA VAL A 491 -39.17 7.15 -5.25
C VAL A 491 -40.67 7.35 -5.48
N THR A 492 -41.45 6.31 -5.22
CA THR A 492 -42.89 6.44 -4.94
C THR A 492 -43.17 5.65 -3.67
N SER A 493 -43.71 6.38 -2.71
CA SER A 493 -44.14 6.00 -1.36
C SER A 493 -44.48 4.51 -1.14
N GLY A 494 -43.94 3.95 -0.06
CA GLY A 494 -44.42 2.71 0.55
C GLY A 494 -43.40 1.58 0.59
N TYR A 495 -42.94 1.27 1.80
CA TYR A 495 -42.09 0.16 2.25
C TYR A 495 -40.56 0.37 2.21
N LEU A 496 -40.00 0.37 3.42
CA LEU A 496 -38.58 0.23 3.72
C LEU A 496 -37.99 -0.99 2.99
N LEU A 497 -37.07 -0.75 2.05
CA LEU A 497 -36.04 -1.70 1.66
C LEU A 497 -34.73 -0.94 1.55
N PHE A 498 -33.94 -0.96 2.62
CA PHE A 498 -32.53 -0.61 2.57
C PHE A 498 -31.84 -1.57 1.59
N TRP A 499 -31.25 -1.06 0.52
CA TRP A 499 -30.25 -1.83 -0.23
C TRP A 499 -29.04 -1.98 0.69
N PHE A 500 -28.91 -3.12 1.38
CA PHE A 500 -27.76 -3.41 2.22
C PHE A 500 -26.49 -3.44 1.34
N GLN A 501 -25.58 -2.48 1.53
CA GLN A 501 -24.26 -2.52 0.90
C GLN A 501 -23.43 -3.53 1.67
N ASN A 502 -23.26 -4.74 1.14
CA ASN A 502 -22.43 -5.76 1.75
C ASN A 502 -21.23 -6.04 0.85
N TYR A 503 -20.06 -6.23 1.47
CA TYR A 503 -18.89 -6.72 0.78
C TYR A 503 -19.16 -8.14 0.27
N ARG A 504 -18.70 -8.39 -0.96
CA ARG A 504 -18.54 -9.75 -1.49
C ARG A 504 -17.10 -10.16 -1.28
N TYR A 505 -16.84 -11.46 -1.29
CA TYR A 505 -15.48 -11.98 -1.14
C TYR A 505 -15.11 -12.81 -2.34
N ARG A 506 -13.86 -12.69 -2.77
CA ARG A 506 -13.28 -13.52 -3.82
C ARG A 506 -12.01 -14.17 -3.31
N ALA A 507 -11.86 -15.44 -3.64
CA ALA A 507 -10.57 -16.10 -3.56
C ALA A 507 -9.73 -15.70 -4.78
N ALA A 508 -8.48 -15.32 -4.58
CA ALA A 508 -7.56 -14.94 -5.63
C ALA A 508 -6.21 -15.64 -5.48
N ALA A 509 -5.67 -16.08 -6.60
CA ALA A 509 -4.33 -16.64 -6.70
C ALA A 509 -3.55 -15.91 -7.80
N PHE A 510 -2.29 -15.59 -7.52
CA PHE A 510 -1.39 -14.93 -8.45
C PHE A 510 0.02 -15.53 -8.37
N SER A 511 0.69 -15.68 -9.50
CA SER A 511 2.12 -15.98 -9.57
C SER A 511 2.68 -15.31 -10.81
N GLY A 512 3.46 -14.26 -10.61
CA GLY A 512 3.99 -13.46 -11.72
C GLY A 512 4.78 -12.26 -11.21
N VAL A 513 4.80 -11.20 -12.00
CA VAL A 513 5.52 -9.96 -11.67
C VAL A 513 4.49 -8.85 -11.53
N ARG A 514 4.51 -8.15 -10.39
CA ARG A 514 3.65 -6.99 -10.14
C ARG A 514 4.39 -5.67 -10.33
N SER A 515 3.64 -4.59 -10.57
CA SER A 515 4.15 -3.22 -10.54
C SER A 515 3.94 -2.61 -9.14
N PHE A 516 4.95 -1.93 -8.62
CA PHE A 516 4.86 -1.09 -7.41
C PHE A 516 4.58 0.35 -7.81
N SER A 517 3.32 0.64 -8.16
CA SER A 517 2.88 1.98 -8.58
C SER A 517 3.69 2.58 -9.74
N GLY A 518 4.26 1.74 -10.60
CA GLY A 518 5.10 2.14 -11.72
C GLY A 518 6.53 2.59 -11.35
N MET A 519 6.90 2.52 -10.07
CA MET A 519 8.24 2.91 -9.59
C MET A 519 9.26 1.78 -9.74
N ALA A 520 8.81 0.54 -9.53
CA ALA A 520 9.60 -0.67 -9.76
C ALA A 520 8.66 -1.84 -10.11
N THR A 521 9.24 -2.96 -10.53
CA THR A 521 8.55 -4.24 -10.69
C THR A 521 9.20 -5.30 -9.82
N GLY A 522 8.38 -6.21 -9.30
CA GLY A 522 8.88 -7.30 -8.48
C GLY A 522 8.07 -8.58 -8.57
N GLY A 523 8.78 -9.70 -8.42
CA GLY A 523 8.19 -11.02 -8.41
C GLY A 523 7.26 -11.21 -7.22
N ASN A 524 6.10 -11.78 -7.47
CA ASN A 524 5.05 -11.88 -6.49
C ASN A 524 4.22 -13.16 -6.64
N ARG A 525 3.87 -13.77 -5.51
CA ARG A 525 2.98 -14.94 -5.42
C ARG A 525 1.92 -14.68 -4.35
N VAL A 526 0.65 -14.94 -4.62
CA VAL A 526 -0.43 -14.69 -3.66
C VAL A 526 -1.42 -15.84 -3.66
N CYS A 527 -1.88 -16.21 -2.46
CA CYS A 527 -3.16 -16.89 -2.25
C CYS A 527 -3.95 -16.06 -1.24
N SER A 528 -5.20 -15.68 -1.55
CA SER A 528 -5.91 -14.69 -0.74
C SER A 528 -7.43 -14.86 -0.80
N VAL A 529 -8.09 -14.36 0.23
CA VAL A 529 -9.51 -14.03 0.27
C VAL A 529 -9.63 -12.52 0.49
N ILE A 530 -10.26 -11.82 -0.44
CA ILE A 530 -10.31 -10.35 -0.46
C ILE A 530 -11.75 -9.86 -0.58
N ALA A 531 -12.06 -8.78 0.14
CA ALA A 531 -13.33 -8.08 0.07
C ALA A 531 -13.44 -7.26 -1.22
N CYS A 532 -14.64 -7.22 -1.78
CA CYS A 532 -15.01 -6.55 -3.02
C CYS A 532 -16.27 -5.74 -2.81
N THR A 533 -16.29 -4.50 -3.29
CA THR A 533 -17.47 -3.62 -3.19
C THR A 533 -18.53 -3.92 -4.25
N GLY A 534 -18.22 -4.82 -5.18
CA GLY A 534 -19.13 -5.29 -6.22
C GLY A 534 -18.82 -6.71 -6.67
N GLU A 535 -19.42 -7.08 -7.79
CA GLU A 535 -19.30 -8.44 -8.36
C GLU A 535 -17.98 -8.64 -9.11
N SER A 536 -17.43 -7.60 -9.72
CA SER A 536 -16.29 -7.73 -10.63
C SER A 536 -14.95 -7.64 -9.90
N ILE A 537 -13.93 -8.32 -10.43
CA ILE A 537 -12.61 -8.42 -9.79
C ILE A 537 -11.93 -7.07 -9.58
N ASP A 538 -12.20 -6.07 -10.43
CA ASP A 538 -11.68 -4.71 -10.31
C ASP A 538 -12.26 -3.94 -9.11
N THR A 539 -13.34 -4.45 -8.50
CA THR A 539 -13.92 -3.89 -7.26
C THR A 539 -13.31 -4.47 -5.98
N CYS A 540 -12.45 -5.48 -6.11
CA CYS A 540 -11.80 -6.13 -4.98
C CYS A 540 -10.59 -5.33 -4.47
N GLY A 541 -10.31 -5.46 -3.17
CA GLY A 541 -9.27 -4.69 -2.50
C GLY A 541 -9.60 -3.20 -2.36
N ARG A 542 -10.89 -2.84 -2.42
CA ARG A 542 -11.40 -1.47 -2.24
C ARG A 542 -12.37 -1.42 -1.06
N ARG A 543 -12.47 -0.26 -0.39
CA ARG A 543 -13.47 0.00 0.65
C ARG A 543 -14.66 0.76 0.09
N PHE A 544 -15.86 0.56 0.66
CA PHE A 544 -16.98 1.47 0.42
C PHE A 544 -16.59 2.90 0.78
N GLU A 545 -17.30 3.88 0.20
CA GLU A 545 -16.93 5.30 0.37
C GLU A 545 -16.93 5.72 1.84
N ASN A 546 -17.95 5.28 2.58
CA ASN A 546 -18.05 5.49 4.01
C ASN A 546 -18.04 4.13 4.69
N TYR A 547 -17.43 4.08 5.87
CA TYR A 547 -17.57 2.89 6.70
C TYR A 547 -19.05 2.67 7.06
N ILE A 548 -19.51 1.45 6.87
CA ILE A 548 -20.84 1.00 7.30
C ILE A 548 -20.60 -0.28 8.09
N SER A 549 -21.05 -0.30 9.34
CA SER A 549 -20.88 -1.45 10.22
C SER A 549 -21.68 -2.66 9.73
N ASN A 550 -21.20 -3.87 10.05
CA ASN A 550 -21.83 -5.14 9.69
C ASN A 550 -22.02 -5.35 8.17
N THR A 551 -21.12 -4.80 7.36
CA THR A 551 -21.14 -4.97 5.90
C THR A 551 -20.18 -6.04 5.41
N THR A 552 -19.24 -6.46 6.25
CA THR A 552 -18.33 -7.57 5.97
C THR A 552 -19.00 -8.92 6.13
N GLY A 553 -18.41 -9.94 5.52
CA GLY A 553 -18.83 -11.32 5.70
C GLY A 553 -18.36 -11.86 7.04
N ILE A 554 -19.16 -12.74 7.64
CA ILE A 554 -18.77 -13.51 8.83
C ILE A 554 -18.18 -14.83 8.33
N PHE A 555 -16.96 -15.14 8.76
CA PHE A 555 -16.28 -16.37 8.39
C PHE A 555 -16.36 -17.37 9.55
N GLU A 556 -17.25 -18.36 9.45
CA GLU A 556 -17.30 -19.48 10.42
C GLU A 556 -16.04 -20.36 10.32
N GLU A 557 -15.47 -20.47 9.13
CA GLU A 557 -14.19 -21.11 8.85
C GLU A 557 -13.49 -20.37 7.71
N LEU A 558 -12.23 -20.00 7.90
CA LEU A 558 -11.38 -19.44 6.86
C LEU A 558 -9.97 -20.02 6.96
N ARG A 559 -9.58 -20.80 5.95
CA ARG A 559 -8.28 -21.46 5.89
C ARG A 559 -7.71 -21.41 4.47
N ILE A 560 -6.45 -21.01 4.34
CA ILE A 560 -5.70 -21.03 3.07
C ILE A 560 -4.58 -22.05 3.22
N ILE A 561 -4.59 -23.07 2.36
CA ILE A 561 -3.49 -24.03 2.23
C ILE A 561 -2.79 -23.74 0.91
N ALA A 562 -1.57 -23.21 0.97
CA ALA A 562 -0.79 -22.85 -0.22
C ALA A 562 0.42 -23.78 -0.39
N THR A 563 0.51 -24.40 -1.56
CA THR A 563 1.64 -25.24 -1.96
C THR A 563 2.59 -24.40 -2.80
N LEU A 564 3.71 -23.98 -2.19
CA LEU A 564 4.61 -22.97 -2.76
C LEU A 564 6.03 -23.51 -2.88
N PRO A 565 6.85 -23.03 -3.85
CA PRO A 565 8.26 -23.38 -3.92
C PRO A 565 8.98 -23.02 -2.61
N THR A 566 9.73 -23.97 -2.07
CA THR A 566 10.54 -23.73 -0.85
C THR A 566 11.56 -22.63 -1.12
N PRO A 567 11.65 -21.60 -0.25
CA PRO A 567 12.70 -20.60 -0.32
C PRO A 567 14.09 -21.23 -0.45
N ARG A 568 14.87 -20.75 -1.41
CA ARG A 568 16.25 -21.18 -1.63
C ARG A 568 17.17 -20.00 -1.33
N LYS A 569 18.29 -20.28 -0.67
CA LYS A 569 19.34 -19.28 -0.47
C LYS A 569 19.98 -18.87 -1.80
N ASP A 570 20.24 -17.58 -1.90
CA ASP A 570 21.25 -17.03 -2.77
C ASP A 570 22.61 -17.12 -2.08
N ASN A 571 23.57 -17.81 -2.70
CA ASN A 571 24.88 -18.05 -2.08
C ASN A 571 25.76 -16.79 -2.00
N GLU A 572 25.58 -15.82 -2.90
CA GLU A 572 26.38 -14.59 -2.90
C GLU A 572 25.88 -13.61 -1.84
N LEU A 573 24.56 -13.53 -1.69
CA LEU A 573 23.94 -12.65 -0.70
C LEU A 573 23.83 -13.29 0.69
N ASP A 574 23.90 -14.61 0.78
CA ASP A 574 23.55 -15.41 1.97
C ASP A 574 22.14 -15.10 2.50
N ALA A 575 21.19 -15.02 1.56
CA ALA A 575 19.82 -14.59 1.82
C ALA A 575 18.84 -15.37 0.94
N ASP A 576 17.63 -15.62 1.42
CA ASP A 576 16.60 -16.34 0.69
C ASP A 576 16.09 -15.54 -0.51
N ARG A 577 15.90 -16.26 -1.62
CA ARG A 577 15.44 -15.73 -2.91
C ARG A 577 13.93 -15.51 -2.98
N SER A 578 13.20 -15.95 -1.96
CA SER A 578 11.77 -15.72 -1.83
C SER A 578 11.35 -15.73 -0.37
N ALA A 579 10.32 -14.97 -0.03
CA ALA A 579 9.72 -14.96 1.30
C ALA A 579 8.19 -14.94 1.19
N TYR A 580 7.48 -15.51 2.16
CA TYR A 580 6.02 -15.61 2.17
C TYR A 580 5.48 -15.15 3.52
N PHE A 581 4.57 -14.18 3.45
CA PHE A 581 4.12 -13.36 4.57
C PHE A 581 2.64 -13.60 4.84
N PRO A 582 2.23 -13.80 6.11
CA PRO A 582 0.82 -13.81 6.50
C PRO A 582 0.33 -12.35 6.56
N VAL A 583 -0.58 -12.02 5.65
CA VAL A 583 -1.10 -10.66 5.44
C VAL A 583 -2.58 -10.65 5.79
N THR A 584 -2.97 -9.79 6.72
CA THR A 584 -4.35 -9.68 7.19
C THR A 584 -4.72 -8.22 7.33
N LEU A 585 -5.99 -7.91 7.09
CA LEU A 585 -6.50 -6.54 7.18
C LEU A 585 -7.94 -6.55 7.68
N ASN A 586 -8.16 -5.89 8.82
CA ASN A 586 -9.48 -5.70 9.39
C ASN A 586 -10.16 -4.40 8.88
N THR A 587 -11.36 -4.13 9.36
CA THR A 587 -12.15 -2.95 8.95
C THR A 587 -11.58 -1.61 9.43
N GLU A 588 -10.67 -1.63 10.40
CA GLU A 588 -9.93 -0.47 10.95
C GLU A 588 -8.60 -0.23 10.22
N ILE A 589 -8.31 -0.98 9.15
CA ILE A 589 -7.04 -0.92 8.39
C ILE A 589 -5.85 -1.30 9.30
N MET A 590 -6.09 -2.23 10.21
CA MET A 590 -5.07 -2.83 11.07
C MET A 590 -4.89 -4.30 10.74
N PRO A 591 -3.69 -4.87 10.91
CA PRO A 591 -3.54 -6.31 10.88
C PRO A 591 -4.27 -6.96 12.05
N LEU A 592 -4.67 -8.21 11.88
CA LEU A 592 -5.16 -9.02 12.99
C LEU A 592 -4.07 -9.22 14.03
N ARG A 593 -4.49 -9.50 15.27
CA ARG A 593 -3.55 -9.89 16.32
C ARG A 593 -3.02 -11.29 16.01
N SER A 594 -1.82 -11.58 16.51
CA SER A 594 -1.16 -12.86 16.30
C SER A 594 -1.91 -14.06 16.90
N ASP A 595 -2.79 -13.82 17.88
CA ASP A 595 -3.67 -14.82 18.52
C ASP A 595 -4.98 -15.07 17.76
N ASP A 596 -5.32 -14.24 16.76
CA ASP A 596 -6.51 -14.38 15.93
C ASP A 596 -6.33 -15.35 14.75
N TYR A 597 -5.12 -15.85 14.52
CA TYR A 597 -4.81 -16.81 13.45
C TYR A 597 -3.65 -17.75 13.80
N THR A 598 -3.48 -18.80 12.99
CA THR A 598 -2.27 -19.63 12.98
C THR A 598 -1.67 -19.64 11.58
N PHE A 599 -0.35 -19.51 11.48
CA PHE A 599 0.40 -19.57 10.23
C PHE A 599 1.56 -20.55 10.39
N GLN A 600 1.49 -21.69 9.69
CA GLN A 600 2.46 -22.78 9.83
C GLN A 600 3.07 -23.14 8.48
N GLN A 601 4.36 -23.45 8.48
CA GLN A 601 5.08 -23.95 7.31
C GLN A 601 5.49 -25.41 7.55
N LEU A 602 5.14 -26.28 6.59
CA LEU A 602 5.58 -27.68 6.54
C LEU A 602 6.42 -27.89 5.27
N SER A 603 7.69 -28.23 5.42
CA SER A 603 8.57 -28.56 4.29
C SER A 603 8.40 -30.03 3.91
N ILE A 604 8.13 -30.30 2.63
CA ILE A 604 8.08 -31.64 2.07
C ILE A 604 9.26 -31.83 1.12
N LEU A 605 10.14 -32.77 1.46
CA LEU A 605 11.31 -33.18 0.67
C LEU A 605 12.25 -32.01 0.28
N ASN A 606 12.18 -30.86 0.95
CA ASN A 606 12.90 -29.61 0.61
C ASN A 606 12.66 -29.09 -0.82
N ILE A 607 11.62 -29.56 -1.50
CA ILE A 607 11.27 -29.14 -2.87
C ILE A 607 10.07 -28.19 -2.83
N VAL A 608 9.11 -28.47 -1.94
CA VAL A 608 7.86 -27.72 -1.81
C VAL A 608 7.59 -27.46 -0.34
N SER A 609 7.13 -26.25 -0.03
CA SER A 609 6.63 -25.87 1.29
C SER A 609 5.11 -25.73 1.23
N ILE A 610 4.43 -26.36 2.19
CA ILE A 610 3.00 -26.16 2.42
C ILE A 610 2.86 -25.12 3.52
N TYR A 611 2.17 -24.03 3.21
CA TYR A 611 1.77 -23.02 4.18
C TYR A 611 0.31 -23.25 4.54
N ASP A 612 0.05 -23.39 5.83
CA ASP A 612 -1.28 -23.55 6.39
C ASP A 612 -1.64 -22.29 7.20
N PHE A 613 -2.60 -21.52 6.70
CA PHE A 613 -3.01 -20.26 7.29
C PHE A 613 -4.48 -20.32 7.68
N LEU A 614 -4.76 -20.35 8.99
CA LEU A 614 -6.10 -20.56 9.55
C LEU A 614 -6.50 -19.37 10.44
N LEU A 615 -7.68 -18.81 10.19
CA LEU A 615 -8.33 -17.87 11.09
C LEU A 615 -8.90 -18.61 12.31
N THR A 616 -8.46 -18.24 13.52
CA THR A 616 -8.94 -18.87 14.77
C THR A 616 -10.02 -18.03 15.44
N ASN A 617 -9.97 -16.70 15.32
CA ASN A 617 -11.01 -15.81 15.81
C ASN A 617 -12.01 -15.48 14.71
N THR A 618 -13.16 -16.13 14.72
CA THR A 618 -14.21 -15.95 13.70
C THR A 618 -15.05 -14.69 13.90
N ASN A 619 -14.84 -13.94 14.99
CA ASN A 619 -15.60 -12.72 15.30
C ASN A 619 -15.02 -11.46 14.64
N VAL A 620 -13.87 -11.56 13.96
CA VAL A 620 -13.21 -10.41 13.33
C VAL A 620 -13.82 -10.10 11.96
N GLU A 621 -13.98 -8.82 11.68
CA GLU A 621 -14.38 -8.33 10.35
C GLU A 621 -13.15 -8.16 9.47
N LEU A 622 -13.17 -8.70 8.25
CA LEU A 622 -11.99 -8.76 7.38
C LEU A 622 -12.20 -8.07 6.03
N TYR A 623 -11.20 -7.30 5.61
CA TYR A 623 -11.01 -6.93 4.21
C TYR A 623 -10.08 -7.90 3.47
N THR A 624 -9.05 -8.39 4.15
CA THR A 624 -8.03 -9.26 3.53
C THR A 624 -7.61 -10.36 4.48
N PHE A 625 -7.45 -11.57 3.93
CA PHE A 625 -6.74 -12.67 4.54
C PHE A 625 -5.91 -13.38 3.46
N ALA A 626 -4.58 -13.29 3.54
CA ALA A 626 -3.71 -13.67 2.44
C ALA A 626 -2.36 -14.24 2.87
N ILE A 627 -1.86 -15.16 2.07
CA ILE A 627 -0.44 -15.52 2.01
C ILE A 627 0.14 -14.73 0.84
N TRP A 628 0.90 -13.68 1.13
CA TRP A 628 1.51 -12.81 0.15
C TRP A 628 3.01 -13.07 0.08
N GLY A 629 3.57 -13.28 -1.10
CA GLY A 629 4.95 -13.71 -1.27
C GLY A 629 5.72 -12.88 -2.27
N ARG A 630 7.04 -12.84 -2.06
CA ARG A 630 8.03 -12.23 -2.96
C ARG A 630 8.93 -13.27 -3.58
N GLU A 631 9.21 -13.08 -4.87
CA GLU A 631 10.17 -13.87 -5.65
C GLU A 631 11.22 -12.91 -6.22
N TYR A 632 12.29 -12.68 -5.45
CA TYR A 632 13.26 -11.63 -5.73
C TYR A 632 14.05 -11.88 -7.03
N THR A 633 14.14 -13.14 -7.48
CA THR A 633 14.84 -13.50 -8.73
C THR A 633 14.16 -12.98 -10.00
N THR A 634 12.91 -12.55 -9.89
CA THR A 634 12.13 -12.01 -11.01
C THR A 634 11.88 -10.50 -10.90
N ASP A 635 12.56 -9.83 -9.96
CA ASP A 635 12.51 -8.38 -9.84
C ASP A 635 13.07 -7.71 -11.12
N ALA A 636 12.60 -6.48 -11.39
CA ALA A 636 12.90 -5.70 -12.60
C ALA A 636 12.44 -6.32 -13.95
N GLN A 637 11.80 -7.49 -13.95
CA GLN A 637 11.14 -8.03 -15.15
C GLN A 637 9.85 -7.26 -15.48
N LEU A 638 9.32 -7.45 -16.69
CA LEU A 638 8.05 -6.80 -17.09
C LEU A 638 6.88 -7.33 -16.25
N ALA A 639 5.99 -6.41 -15.85
CA ALA A 639 4.78 -6.76 -15.12
C ALA A 639 3.91 -7.71 -15.94
N SER A 640 3.31 -8.69 -15.26
CA SER A 640 2.42 -9.65 -15.89
C SER A 640 1.14 -8.96 -16.38
N PRO A 641 0.64 -9.31 -17.58
CA PRO A 641 -0.60 -8.72 -18.09
C PRO A 641 -1.81 -9.14 -17.23
N PRO A 642 -2.92 -8.37 -17.25
CA PRO A 642 -4.16 -8.79 -16.62
C PRO A 642 -4.62 -10.15 -17.14
N SER A 643 -5.12 -11.01 -16.26
CA SER A 643 -5.65 -12.32 -16.64
C SER A 643 -6.93 -12.15 -17.47
N ASN A 644 -7.00 -12.79 -18.65
CA ASN A 644 -8.20 -12.83 -19.51
C ASN A 644 -9.25 -13.87 -19.06
N GLN A 645 -9.11 -14.44 -17.85
CA GLN A 645 -10.09 -15.42 -17.35
C GLN A 645 -11.36 -14.71 -16.88
N HIS A 646 -12.37 -14.71 -17.73
CA HIS A 646 -13.76 -14.62 -17.29
C HIS A 646 -14.03 -15.77 -16.31
N ASP A 647 -14.70 -15.47 -15.18
CA ASP A 647 -15.19 -16.43 -14.20
C ASP A 647 -15.71 -17.68 -14.94
N SER A 648 -14.93 -18.75 -14.92
CA SER A 648 -15.35 -20.02 -15.47
C SER A 648 -16.34 -20.57 -14.47
N ALA A 649 -17.63 -20.26 -14.67
CA ALA A 649 -18.69 -20.99 -14.00
C ALA A 649 -18.43 -22.47 -14.25
N GLU A 650 -18.14 -23.22 -13.19
CA GLU A 650 -18.15 -24.68 -13.21
C GLU A 650 -19.47 -25.11 -13.84
N THR A 651 -19.41 -25.47 -15.11
CA THR A 651 -20.53 -26.10 -15.78
C THR A 651 -20.60 -27.51 -15.19
N THR A 652 -21.35 -27.62 -14.09
CA THR A 652 -21.78 -28.90 -13.57
C THR A 652 -22.62 -29.53 -14.68
N THR A 653 -21.99 -30.38 -15.49
CA THR A 653 -22.67 -31.14 -16.53
C THR A 653 -23.44 -32.26 -15.81
N THR A 654 -24.61 -31.92 -15.30
CA THR A 654 -25.68 -32.89 -15.05
C THR A 654 -26.02 -33.55 -16.39
N THR A 655 -25.45 -34.73 -16.62
CA THR A 655 -25.86 -35.62 -17.70
C THR A 655 -27.16 -36.30 -17.29
N THR A 656 -28.27 -35.67 -17.67
CA THR A 656 -29.58 -36.32 -17.73
C THR A 656 -29.54 -37.41 -18.79
N THR A 657 -29.52 -38.68 -18.35
CA THR A 657 -29.78 -39.83 -19.22
C THR A 657 -31.14 -40.41 -18.87
N THR A 658 -32.10 -40.21 -19.77
CA THR A 658 -33.42 -40.86 -19.77
C THR A 658 -33.27 -42.27 -20.36
N PRO A 659 -33.99 -43.31 -19.87
CA PRO A 659 -33.65 -44.70 -20.12
C PRO A 659 -34.41 -45.31 -21.31
N THR A 660 -33.79 -46.30 -21.95
CA THR A 660 -34.47 -47.30 -22.80
C THR A 660 -33.83 -48.69 -22.59
N PRO A 661 -34.58 -49.79 -22.70
CA PRO A 661 -34.44 -50.93 -21.79
C PRO A 661 -33.86 -52.22 -22.41
N THR A 662 -33.27 -53.06 -21.53
CA THR A 662 -33.19 -54.56 -21.54
C THR A 662 -32.55 -55.25 -22.79
N THR A 663 -31.72 -56.30 -22.74
CA THR A 663 -31.50 -57.41 -21.80
C THR A 663 -30.28 -58.25 -22.25
N ALA A 664 -29.54 -58.81 -21.27
CA ALA A 664 -28.93 -60.16 -21.21
C ALA A 664 -27.71 -60.59 -22.10
N GLN A 665 -26.57 -60.74 -21.41
CA GLN A 665 -25.69 -61.94 -21.27
C GLN A 665 -24.67 -62.36 -22.40
N PRO A 666 -23.65 -63.22 -22.13
CA PRO A 666 -22.35 -62.92 -21.47
C PRO A 666 -21.10 -63.53 -22.19
N GLY A 667 -19.86 -63.23 -21.77
CA GLY A 667 -18.71 -64.08 -22.18
C GLY A 667 -17.27 -63.59 -21.92
N SER A 668 -16.60 -64.30 -21.00
CA SER A 668 -15.16 -64.67 -20.92
C SER A 668 -14.07 -63.57 -20.85
N SER A 669 -13.39 -63.43 -19.69
CA SER A 669 -12.02 -63.95 -19.37
C SER A 669 -10.88 -63.17 -20.06
N THR A 670 -9.80 -62.69 -19.45
CA THR A 670 -9.08 -63.11 -18.23
C THR A 670 -7.98 -62.08 -17.88
N THR A 671 -7.81 -61.81 -16.58
CA THR A 671 -6.58 -61.50 -15.81
C THR A 671 -5.49 -60.53 -16.33
N HIS A 672 -5.21 -59.48 -15.52
CA HIS A 672 -3.97 -59.42 -14.72
C HIS A 672 -4.24 -58.85 -13.30
N ARG A 673 -3.58 -59.48 -12.34
CA ARG A 673 -3.63 -59.37 -10.87
C ARG A 673 -3.00 -58.04 -10.36
N ILE A 674 -3.63 -57.31 -9.42
CA ILE A 674 -3.43 -57.32 -7.93
C ILE A 674 -2.04 -56.76 -7.53
N ASN A 675 -1.80 -55.88 -6.55
CA ASN A 675 -2.52 -55.11 -5.52
C ASN A 675 -1.44 -54.14 -4.95
N PHE A 676 -1.72 -52.96 -4.40
CA PHE A 676 -2.26 -52.82 -3.04
C PHE A 676 -2.87 -51.43 -2.82
N ILE A 677 -4.09 -51.47 -2.29
CA ILE A 677 -4.95 -50.40 -1.75
C ILE A 677 -4.72 -50.41 -0.21
N LEU A 678 -4.79 -49.30 0.54
CA LEU A 678 -5.94 -48.82 1.35
C LEU A 678 -5.35 -47.82 2.36
N PHE A 679 -5.84 -46.58 2.53
CA PHE A 679 -7.12 -46.14 3.13
C PHE A 679 -7.36 -46.62 4.56
N ILE A 680 -7.85 -45.69 5.38
CA ILE A 680 -8.56 -45.75 6.68
C ILE A 680 -7.94 -44.64 7.56
N GLY A 681 -8.65 -43.64 8.08
CA GLY A 681 -10.04 -43.62 8.51
C GLY A 681 -10.08 -43.59 10.04
N SER A 682 -10.26 -42.38 10.57
CA SER A 682 -10.69 -41.93 11.90
C SER A 682 -11.00 -42.91 13.05
N ILE A 683 -10.45 -42.55 14.22
CA ILE A 683 -11.05 -42.51 15.58
C ILE A 683 -11.41 -43.84 16.29
N ILE A 684 -10.90 -44.02 17.52
CA ILE A 684 -11.52 -44.53 18.78
C ILE A 684 -10.38 -44.64 19.84
N ILE A 685 -10.29 -43.75 20.84
CA ILE A 685 -10.79 -43.85 22.24
C ILE A 685 -9.84 -44.58 23.23
N TYR A 686 -9.46 -43.84 24.29
CA TYR A 686 -9.15 -44.20 25.68
C TYR A 686 -7.94 -45.07 26.09
N LEU A 687 -7.27 -44.56 27.15
CA LEU A 687 -6.39 -45.20 28.14
C LEU A 687 -5.03 -45.67 27.57
N ARG A 688 -3.91 -45.09 27.96
CA ARG A 688 -3.39 -44.89 29.32
C ARG A 688 -2.21 -43.92 29.29
#